data_AF-A0A5C6C5F0-F1
#
_entry.id   AF-A0A5C6C5F0-F1
#
_cell.length_a   1.000
_cell.length_b   1.000
_cell.length_c   1.000
_cell.angle_alpha   90.00
_cell.angle_beta   90.00
_cell.angle_gamma   90.00
#
_symmetry.space_group_name_H-M   'P 1'
#
loop_
_entity.id
_entity.type
_entity.pdbx_description
1 polymer ?
#
loop_
_entity_poly.entity_id
_entity_poly.type
_entity_poly.pdbx_seq_one_letter_code
_entity_poly.pdbx_strand_id
1 'polypeptide(L)'
;MTFRRFCQYSLLVSGMCLSTSPMAADIYVSTDGRDTNPGSQSAPVATLERARSLAATFSGSDPVTVHVADGTYYLPETLVFTPTDSGSAGAPVVYQADGEAGAVLSGGTPLQLEWQPFRDGIFMAVTEPGLAIDQLFVDGQSQRMARYPNFDAARKTDAYQGFAADAFSRQRAAKWAHPEGGYIHAMHRARWGGYHYRITGKDPDGNVLFEGGWQNNRQMGMHQDFRMVENIFEELDAPGEWFHDKTTHTLYYMPAEGVELASATIEVVRLRHLVEFRGSDSVPVKHITLKGFVFRHAARTFMETKEPLLRSDWAIYRGGAVLLTGTENVQILDTEFDQVGGNAIFASNYNRGLRVQGCHIHDCGASGVCFVGDPNAVRNPLFEYREKNDLVEIDRTPGPKTNNYPADSIVEDCLIHGIGRVERQPAGILIEMSKQITVRDCSIYDCARAGINIGDGAWGGHLIEGCDVFDTVQETHDHGSFNSWGRDRFWRSDRDVTQAAVDMEPNLPFLDAVETTVIRNSRWRCDHGWDIDLDDGSSNYDIYNNLLLSGGLKLREGFRRHAWNNITINNGLHPHVWYNNSGDEVYSNIFMAAPQGARMPSHTAKGKRVDGNLFFSENQKMKDRFTQFGWDVNSIVADPEFIDPAQGDFRVAKGSPAFQIGFENFPMDQFGVKKSSLRAIAETPIIPQLEIQRQLAKPRRDSPQPATEISSYFLGSRVQSLTGETYSAFGVSQEDGGVAISQVGAHSEAAKIGLLEGDLIQNINGRQVKTVADLLQAFSLAGDTELSLQVIRNQQPVTIQASSGSFVLTAQASRADDFTKLAVPDAVSAKVAANQLPSDAPLSILSDGQLSDGYGPVFANGVVSGLYRMDLGESKPITAITTWSTNKNGNRGAQNFTLYGSNKSEAPGWDVRDRDRVTPLATIDTTREASRAFQATSLRAREGHHLGTFRWIFWEVSPVTDRGENTAFQEFYVE
;
A
#
# COMPACT_ATOMS: atom_id res chain seq x y z
N MET A 1 -1.25 -47.57 77.61
CA MET A 1 0.15 -48.03 77.73
C MET A 1 0.97 -47.17 76.77
N THR A 2 1.75 -46.16 77.19
CA THR A 2 3.18 -46.25 77.60
C THR A 2 4.01 -47.10 76.60
N PHE A 3 5.12 -46.67 75.96
CA PHE A 3 6.25 -45.84 76.42
C PHE A 3 7.29 -45.58 75.30
N ARG A 4 8.02 -44.44 75.43
CA ARG A 4 9.49 -44.18 75.27
C ARG A 4 10.23 -44.46 73.93
N ARG A 5 10.81 -43.41 73.31
CA ARG A 5 12.15 -42.76 73.49
C ARG A 5 13.32 -43.50 72.79
N PHE A 6 14.02 -42.77 71.91
CA PHE A 6 15.49 -42.73 71.87
C PHE A 6 15.96 -41.33 71.41
N CYS A 7 16.93 -40.80 72.15
CA CYS A 7 17.67 -39.55 71.90
C CYS A 7 19.11 -39.93 71.53
N GLN A 8 19.75 -39.25 70.57
CA GLN A 8 21.11 -38.72 70.73
C GLN A 8 21.55 -37.80 69.57
N TYR A 9 21.84 -36.55 69.95
CA TYR A 9 22.84 -35.56 69.49
C TYR A 9 23.47 -35.63 68.08
N SER A 10 23.36 -34.51 67.35
CA SER A 10 24.42 -33.94 66.50
C SER A 10 24.36 -32.40 66.55
N LEU A 11 25.54 -31.79 66.63
CA LEU A 11 25.82 -30.39 66.92
C LEU A 11 25.15 -29.38 65.96
N LEU A 12 24.57 -28.32 66.52
CA LEU A 12 24.24 -27.08 65.83
C LEU A 12 25.52 -26.26 65.63
N VAL A 13 26.01 -26.20 64.40
CA VAL A 13 26.87 -25.10 63.93
C VAL A 13 25.93 -23.99 63.48
N SER A 14 25.76 -22.96 64.30
CA SER A 14 25.13 -21.70 63.89
C SER A 14 26.06 -21.01 62.88
N GLY A 15 25.91 -21.34 61.60
CA GLY A 15 26.37 -20.48 60.52
C GLY A 15 25.47 -19.26 60.49
N MET A 16 25.96 -18.12 60.95
CA MET A 16 25.37 -16.82 60.62
C MET A 16 25.46 -16.67 59.09
N CYS A 17 24.41 -17.07 58.38
CA CYS A 17 24.13 -16.56 57.04
C CYS A 17 23.82 -15.07 57.22
N LEU A 18 24.87 -14.25 57.17
CA LEU A 18 24.74 -12.83 56.85
C LEU A 18 24.11 -12.78 55.46
N SER A 19 22.80 -12.59 55.41
CA SER A 19 22.11 -12.12 54.21
C SER A 19 22.60 -10.70 53.93
N THR A 20 23.69 -10.57 53.17
CA THR A 20 24.06 -9.29 52.57
C THR A 20 22.93 -8.92 51.62
N SER A 21 22.07 -7.99 52.04
CA SER A 21 21.14 -7.36 51.11
C SER A 21 22.00 -6.61 50.08
N PRO A 22 21.74 -6.76 48.77
CA PRO A 22 22.49 -6.02 47.76
C PRO A 22 22.37 -4.52 48.05
N MET A 23 23.51 -3.81 48.12
CA MET A 23 23.52 -2.37 48.35
C MET A 23 23.32 -1.69 47.00
N ALA A 24 22.21 -0.97 46.82
CA ALA A 24 22.02 -0.15 45.64
C ALA A 24 23.15 0.89 45.49
N ALA A 25 23.70 1.00 44.29
CA ALA A 25 24.71 1.98 43.94
C ALA A 25 24.08 3.13 43.14
N ASP A 26 24.35 4.37 43.54
CA ASP A 26 23.89 5.57 42.84
C ASP A 26 25.09 6.29 42.20
N ILE A 27 24.97 6.63 40.92
CA ILE A 27 25.97 7.36 40.13
C ILE A 27 25.29 8.61 39.56
N TYR A 28 25.93 9.77 39.67
CA TYR A 28 25.36 11.04 39.26
C TYR A 28 26.13 11.65 38.10
N VAL A 29 25.41 12.13 37.09
CA VAL A 29 25.93 12.77 35.88
C VAL A 29 25.35 14.17 35.76
N SER A 30 26.18 15.18 35.47
CA SER A 30 25.77 16.56 35.29
C SER A 30 26.64 17.24 34.24
N THR A 31 26.08 18.17 33.46
CA THR A 31 26.85 19.00 32.52
C THR A 31 27.94 19.84 33.20
N ASP A 32 27.79 20.12 34.50
CA ASP A 32 28.79 20.82 35.33
C ASP A 32 29.77 19.86 36.04
N GLY A 33 29.62 18.55 35.83
CA GLY A 33 30.43 17.49 36.42
C GLY A 33 31.85 17.39 35.85
N ARG A 34 32.61 16.38 36.30
CA ARG A 34 33.96 16.06 35.77
C ARG A 34 34.19 14.56 35.78
N ASP A 35 34.73 13.99 34.71
CA ASP A 35 34.93 12.53 34.63
C ASP A 35 36.03 11.97 35.54
N THR A 36 36.82 12.85 36.15
CA THR A 36 37.75 12.51 37.24
C THR A 36 37.06 12.39 38.60
N ASN A 37 35.80 12.82 38.73
CA ASN A 37 35.02 12.69 39.95
C ASN A 37 34.58 11.24 40.18
N PRO A 38 34.23 10.87 41.44
CA PRO A 38 33.78 9.52 41.76
C PRO A 38 32.34 9.21 41.32
N GLY A 39 31.57 10.21 40.86
CA GLY A 39 30.16 10.02 40.47
C GLY A 39 29.19 10.07 41.65
N SER A 40 29.55 10.67 42.78
CA SER A 40 28.63 10.90 43.89
C SER A 40 27.76 12.14 43.63
N GLN A 41 26.64 12.30 44.34
CA GLN A 41 25.76 13.46 44.18
C GLN A 41 26.47 14.81 44.36
N SER A 42 27.43 14.90 45.28
CA SER A 42 28.22 16.11 45.51
C SER A 42 29.39 16.31 44.53
N ALA A 43 29.73 15.27 43.76
CA ALA A 43 30.82 15.27 42.79
C ALA A 43 30.43 14.37 41.60
N PRO A 44 29.49 14.82 40.74
CA PRO A 44 29.00 14.05 39.61
C PRO A 44 30.05 13.95 38.50
N VAL A 45 29.97 12.90 37.69
CA VAL A 45 30.75 12.80 36.45
C VAL A 45 30.12 13.67 35.35
N ALA A 46 30.88 13.97 34.30
CA ALA A 46 30.41 14.82 33.20
C ALA A 46 29.70 14.03 32.11
N THR A 47 30.15 12.80 31.84
CA THR A 47 29.71 12.02 30.67
C THR A 47 28.99 10.72 31.05
N LEU A 48 28.05 10.31 30.19
CA LEU A 48 27.42 8.99 30.31
C LEU A 48 28.41 7.84 30.09
N GLU A 49 29.44 8.03 29.26
CA GLU A 49 30.46 7.01 29.03
C GLU A 49 31.27 6.73 30.31
N ARG A 50 31.61 7.79 31.06
CA ARG A 50 32.24 7.62 32.36
C ARG A 50 31.28 6.98 33.37
N ALA A 51 30.02 7.39 33.38
CA ALA A 51 29.00 6.78 34.24
C ALA A 51 28.80 5.29 33.95
N ARG A 52 28.79 4.89 32.67
CA ARG A 52 28.75 3.49 32.22
C ARG A 52 29.92 2.69 32.76
N SER A 53 31.13 3.23 32.62
CA SER A 53 32.35 2.60 33.16
C SER A 53 32.31 2.41 34.67
N LEU A 54 31.67 3.33 35.41
CA LEU A 54 31.46 3.20 36.86
C LEU A 54 30.36 2.18 37.19
N ALA A 55 29.25 2.19 36.45
CA ALA A 55 28.14 1.26 36.64
C ALA A 55 28.57 -0.20 36.43
N ALA A 56 29.42 -0.44 35.41
CA ALA A 56 29.92 -1.76 35.07
C ALA A 56 30.68 -2.48 36.21
N THR A 57 31.16 -1.76 37.23
CA THR A 57 31.83 -2.38 38.40
C THR A 57 30.86 -3.02 39.39
N PHE A 58 29.57 -2.67 39.30
CA PHE A 58 28.47 -3.19 40.12
C PHE A 58 27.49 -4.06 39.31
N SER A 59 27.53 -3.95 37.97
CA SER A 59 26.68 -4.69 37.03
C SER A 59 26.65 -6.18 37.35
N GLY A 60 25.44 -6.70 37.58
CA GLY A 60 25.18 -8.11 37.89
C GLY A 60 25.38 -8.52 39.36
N SER A 61 26.03 -7.70 40.20
CA SER A 61 26.14 -7.95 41.65
C SER A 61 25.13 -7.15 42.46
N ASP A 62 25.01 -5.85 42.18
CA ASP A 62 24.19 -4.91 42.93
C ASP A 62 23.34 -4.06 41.97
N PRO A 63 22.12 -3.65 42.35
CA PRO A 63 21.34 -2.75 41.52
C PRO A 63 22.02 -1.38 41.40
N VAL A 64 22.05 -0.82 40.20
CA VAL A 64 22.69 0.47 39.91
C VAL A 64 21.67 1.45 39.34
N THR A 65 21.65 2.67 39.86
CA THR A 65 20.92 3.79 39.25
C THR A 65 21.90 4.90 38.88
N VAL A 66 21.92 5.26 37.61
CA VAL A 66 22.64 6.41 37.05
C VAL A 66 21.63 7.55 36.90
N HIS A 67 21.73 8.56 37.76
CA HIS A 67 20.92 9.77 37.75
C HIS A 67 21.59 10.81 36.86
N VAL A 68 20.84 11.34 35.89
CA VAL A 68 21.32 12.29 34.89
C VAL A 68 20.55 13.59 35.07
N ALA A 69 21.25 14.63 35.51
CA ALA A 69 20.68 15.95 35.73
C ALA A 69 20.17 16.58 34.41
N ASP A 70 19.31 17.59 34.53
CA ASP A 70 18.81 18.31 33.36
C ASP A 70 19.95 19.00 32.59
N GLY A 71 19.87 18.95 31.26
CA GLY A 71 20.87 19.55 30.38
C GLY A 71 21.04 18.81 29.05
N THR A 72 21.81 19.43 28.14
CA THR A 72 22.15 18.83 26.85
C THR A 72 23.52 18.17 26.91
N TYR A 73 23.55 16.87 26.67
CA TYR A 73 24.74 16.03 26.64
C TYR A 73 25.10 15.72 25.19
N TYR A 74 25.99 16.54 24.62
CA TYR A 74 26.56 16.30 23.30
C TYR A 74 27.51 15.10 23.34
N LEU A 75 27.11 14.02 22.68
CA LEU A 75 27.88 12.80 22.64
C LEU A 75 29.08 12.98 21.70
N PRO A 76 30.33 12.79 22.19
CA PRO A 76 31.49 12.84 21.31
C PRO A 76 31.48 11.66 20.32
N GLU A 77 30.98 10.52 20.76
CA GLU A 77 30.81 9.26 20.05
C GLU A 77 29.57 8.50 20.57
N THR A 78 29.12 7.48 19.86
CA THR A 78 28.00 6.62 20.26
C THR A 78 28.25 5.97 21.62
N LEU A 79 27.27 6.01 22.53
CA LEU A 79 27.32 5.30 23.81
C LEU A 79 27.04 3.81 23.58
N VAL A 80 28.00 2.95 23.93
CA VAL A 80 27.92 1.51 23.63
C VAL A 80 27.79 0.67 24.90
N PHE A 81 26.68 -0.05 25.03
CA PHE A 81 26.49 -1.09 26.03
C PHE A 81 26.88 -2.46 25.48
N THR A 82 27.66 -3.20 26.24
CA THR A 82 28.13 -4.56 25.91
C THR A 82 27.72 -5.53 27.02
N PRO A 83 27.95 -6.85 26.88
CA PRO A 83 27.49 -7.80 27.89
C PRO A 83 28.11 -7.57 29.27
N THR A 84 29.26 -6.90 29.37
CA THR A 84 29.88 -6.52 30.65
C THR A 84 29.07 -5.48 31.42
N ASP A 85 28.19 -4.74 30.75
CA ASP A 85 27.36 -3.71 31.36
C ASP A 85 26.03 -4.27 31.91
N SER A 86 25.76 -5.56 31.66
CA SER A 86 24.47 -6.19 31.94
C SER A 86 24.14 -6.24 33.43
N GLY A 87 22.89 -5.89 33.76
CA GLY A 87 22.30 -6.19 35.06
C GLY A 87 21.76 -7.62 35.15
N SER A 88 21.02 -7.88 36.23
CA SER A 88 20.18 -9.07 36.39
C SER A 88 18.77 -8.67 36.82
N ALA A 89 17.81 -9.61 36.81
CA ALA A 89 16.47 -9.34 37.32
C ALA A 89 16.45 -8.87 38.80
N GLY A 90 17.42 -9.29 39.62
CA GLY A 90 17.56 -8.86 41.02
C GLY A 90 18.50 -7.66 41.24
N ALA A 91 19.28 -7.30 40.22
CA ALA A 91 20.26 -6.22 40.24
C ALA A 91 20.29 -5.51 38.87
N PRO A 92 19.22 -4.80 38.49
CA PRO A 92 19.15 -4.11 37.19
C PRO A 92 20.07 -2.89 37.17
N VAL A 93 20.38 -2.42 35.95
CA VAL A 93 21.10 -1.16 35.72
C VAL A 93 20.13 -0.16 35.09
N VAL A 94 19.88 0.96 35.75
CA VAL A 94 18.92 1.98 35.32
C VAL A 94 19.65 3.28 35.06
N TYR A 95 19.53 3.81 33.86
CA TYR A 95 19.89 5.19 33.52
C TYR A 95 18.60 5.99 33.50
N GLN A 96 18.50 7.01 34.34
CA GLN A 96 17.32 7.88 34.40
C GLN A 96 17.70 9.36 34.34
N ALA A 97 16.92 10.13 33.60
CA ALA A 97 16.88 11.57 33.76
C ALA A 97 16.22 11.95 35.10
N ASP A 98 16.72 12.99 35.78
CA ASP A 98 16.15 13.49 37.04
C ASP A 98 14.75 14.06 36.83
N GLY A 99 14.56 14.83 35.75
CA GLY A 99 13.26 15.21 35.19
C GLY A 99 12.95 14.44 33.91
N GLU A 100 11.71 13.97 33.74
CA GLU A 100 11.26 13.43 32.45
C GLU A 100 11.44 14.50 31.36
N ALA A 101 12.11 14.14 30.25
CA ALA A 101 12.55 15.01 29.18
C ALA A 101 13.58 16.10 29.57
N GLY A 102 14.15 16.06 30.79
CA GLY A 102 15.11 17.04 31.27
C GLY A 102 16.54 16.85 30.74
N ALA A 103 16.94 15.60 30.46
CA ALA A 103 18.26 15.26 29.93
C ALA A 103 18.20 14.92 28.43
N VAL A 104 18.82 15.77 27.60
CA VAL A 104 18.89 15.58 26.14
C VAL A 104 20.19 14.90 25.76
N LEU A 105 20.11 13.70 25.20
CA LEU A 105 21.23 13.02 24.56
C LEU A 105 21.27 13.45 23.09
N SER A 106 22.35 14.13 22.72
CA SER A 106 22.47 14.79 21.42
C SER A 106 23.63 14.18 20.63
N GLY A 107 23.34 13.65 19.43
CA GLY A 107 24.37 13.27 18.45
C GLY A 107 24.91 14.46 17.63
N GLY A 108 24.54 15.67 18.03
CA GLY A 108 24.92 16.91 17.36
C GLY A 108 26.19 17.56 17.91
N THR A 109 26.52 18.72 17.36
CA THR A 109 27.53 19.64 17.85
C THR A 109 27.06 21.07 17.67
N PRO A 110 27.12 21.90 18.72
CA PRO A 110 26.81 23.31 18.59
C PRO A 110 27.93 24.01 17.82
N LEU A 111 27.56 24.95 16.95
CA LEU A 111 28.47 25.78 16.19
C LEU A 111 28.45 27.20 16.76
N GLN A 112 29.64 27.78 16.91
CA GLN A 112 29.81 29.21 17.18
C GLN A 112 30.06 29.89 15.84
N LEU A 113 29.09 30.65 15.36
CA LEU A 113 29.09 31.24 14.02
C LEU A 113 29.00 32.76 14.10
N GLU A 114 29.81 33.44 13.29
CA GLU A 114 29.70 34.87 13.06
C GLU A 114 28.92 35.12 11.76
N TRP A 115 27.61 35.37 11.91
CA TRP A 115 26.73 35.60 10.77
C TRP A 115 26.93 36.98 10.15
N GLN A 116 26.98 37.02 8.82
CA GLN A 116 27.03 38.23 8.02
C GLN A 116 25.91 38.24 6.99
N PRO A 117 25.27 39.38 6.70
CA PRO A 117 24.33 39.49 5.60
C PRO A 117 25.00 39.11 4.27
N PHE A 118 24.33 38.31 3.45
CA PHE A 118 24.77 37.99 2.10
C PHE A 118 23.91 38.71 1.05
N ARG A 119 22.74 38.19 0.70
CA ARG A 119 21.77 38.80 -0.24
C ARG A 119 20.37 38.28 0.01
N ASP A 120 19.34 39.03 -0.41
CA ASP A 120 17.95 38.54 -0.50
C ASP A 120 17.41 37.88 0.81
N GLY A 121 17.88 38.34 1.97
CA GLY A 121 17.52 37.78 3.27
C GLY A 121 18.36 36.57 3.73
N ILE A 122 19.26 36.09 2.88
CA ILE A 122 20.24 35.04 3.19
C ILE A 122 21.40 35.65 3.99
N PHE A 123 21.80 34.94 5.04
CA PHE A 123 23.01 35.19 5.82
C PHE A 123 24.03 34.10 5.53
N MET A 124 25.30 34.42 5.75
CA MET A 124 26.40 33.46 5.64
C MET A 124 27.31 33.52 6.85
N ALA A 125 27.91 32.37 7.19
CA ALA A 125 28.92 32.25 8.23
C ALA A 125 30.02 31.28 7.80
N VAL A 126 31.26 31.57 8.20
CA VAL A 126 32.39 30.66 7.97
C VAL A 126 32.30 29.50 8.95
N THR A 127 32.46 28.28 8.44
CA THR A 127 32.50 27.02 9.20
C THR A 127 33.92 26.48 9.30
N GLU A 128 34.17 25.57 10.24
CA GLU A 128 35.47 24.90 10.33
C GLU A 128 35.79 24.06 9.09
N PRO A 129 37.06 24.06 8.61
CA PRO A 129 37.47 23.22 7.49
C PRO A 129 37.18 21.74 7.73
N GLY A 130 36.62 21.07 6.72
CA GLY A 130 36.31 19.63 6.77
C GLY A 130 34.99 19.28 7.45
N LEU A 131 34.26 20.25 8.01
CA LEU A 131 32.89 20.04 8.47
C LEU A 131 32.00 19.66 7.28
N ALA A 132 31.15 18.64 7.46
CA ALA A 132 30.12 18.28 6.49
C ALA A 132 28.77 18.32 7.20
N ILE A 133 27.89 19.19 6.73
CA ILE A 133 26.57 19.38 7.34
C ILE A 133 25.54 18.65 6.47
N ASP A 134 24.79 17.73 7.08
CA ASP A 134 23.64 17.04 6.47
C ASP A 134 22.30 17.47 7.11
N GLN A 135 22.34 17.99 8.32
CA GLN A 135 21.18 18.54 9.02
C GLN A 135 21.63 19.76 9.81
N LEU A 136 20.81 20.80 9.78
CA LEU A 136 20.98 22.03 10.53
C LEU A 136 19.79 22.20 11.47
N PHE A 137 20.07 22.45 12.74
CA PHE A 137 19.06 22.80 13.74
C PHE A 137 19.32 24.23 14.20
N VAL A 138 18.23 24.99 14.32
CA VAL A 138 18.24 26.38 14.82
C VAL A 138 17.21 26.46 15.93
N ASP A 139 17.67 26.79 17.14
CA ASP A 139 16.85 26.81 18.36
C ASP A 139 16.06 25.51 18.57
N GLY A 140 16.72 24.38 18.32
CA GLY A 140 16.15 23.03 18.46
C GLY A 140 15.21 22.59 17.33
N GLN A 141 14.99 23.41 16.30
CA GLN A 141 14.14 23.08 15.15
C GLN A 141 14.96 22.73 13.91
N SER A 142 14.67 21.59 13.29
CA SER A 142 15.31 21.14 12.06
C SER A 142 14.97 22.08 10.89
N GLN A 143 16.01 22.55 10.20
CA GLN A 143 15.91 23.43 9.04
C GLN A 143 16.07 22.63 7.73
N ARG A 144 15.47 23.13 6.65
CA ARG A 144 15.43 22.41 5.36
C ARG A 144 16.63 22.76 4.52
N MET A 145 17.24 21.77 3.86
CA MET A 145 18.17 22.08 2.78
C MET A 145 17.44 22.86 1.68
N ALA A 146 18.13 23.81 1.07
CA ALA A 146 17.69 24.51 -0.14
C ALA A 146 17.16 23.52 -1.18
N ARG A 147 15.91 23.68 -1.61
CA ARG A 147 15.22 22.67 -2.42
C ARG A 147 14.29 23.29 -3.45
N TYR A 148 14.01 22.51 -4.49
CA TYR A 148 12.95 22.83 -5.44
C TYR A 148 12.04 21.62 -5.71
N PRO A 149 10.71 21.82 -5.69
CA PRO A 149 10.02 23.02 -5.22
C PRO A 149 10.14 23.24 -3.72
N ASN A 150 9.84 24.46 -3.29
CA ASN A 150 9.80 24.83 -1.88
C ASN A 150 8.73 24.00 -1.16
N PHE A 151 9.03 23.71 0.10
CA PHE A 151 8.15 22.96 0.97
C PHE A 151 6.88 23.74 1.34
N ASP A 152 5.74 23.05 1.34
CA ASP A 152 4.45 23.60 1.77
C ASP A 152 3.76 22.66 2.76
N ALA A 153 3.81 23.01 4.05
CA ALA A 153 3.22 22.22 5.14
C ALA A 153 1.70 21.98 4.98
N ALA A 154 0.99 22.85 4.25
CA ALA A 154 -0.45 22.72 4.06
C ALA A 154 -0.81 21.56 3.12
N ARG A 155 0.13 21.11 2.28
CA ARG A 155 -0.06 20.04 1.30
C ARG A 155 0.30 18.65 1.87
N LYS A 156 -0.28 18.30 3.02
CA LYS A 156 0.06 17.07 3.79
C LYS A 156 0.05 15.77 2.97
N THR A 157 -0.87 15.64 2.02
CA THR A 157 -1.02 14.43 1.19
C THR A 157 -0.24 14.44 -0.12
N ASP A 158 0.45 15.54 -0.43
CA ASP A 158 1.21 15.64 -1.66
C ASP A 158 2.63 15.12 -1.46
N ALA A 159 3.16 14.47 -2.50
CA ALA A 159 4.51 13.92 -2.47
C ALA A 159 5.56 14.99 -2.10
N TYR A 160 6.37 14.67 -1.09
CA TYR A 160 7.38 15.52 -0.46
C TYR A 160 6.88 16.91 -0.05
N GLN A 161 5.55 17.07 0.07
CA GLN A 161 4.86 18.32 0.34
C GLN A 161 5.34 19.46 -0.57
N GLY A 162 5.69 19.12 -1.81
CA GLY A 162 6.32 20.01 -2.77
C GLY A 162 7.07 19.22 -3.83
N PHE A 163 6.50 19.10 -5.03
CA PHE A 163 7.07 18.33 -6.13
C PHE A 163 6.86 19.03 -7.48
N ALA A 164 7.73 18.74 -8.44
CA ALA A 164 7.59 19.19 -9.82
C ALA A 164 8.27 18.22 -10.81
N ALA A 165 7.62 18.01 -11.96
CA ALA A 165 8.16 17.16 -13.03
C ALA A 165 9.52 17.64 -13.56
N ASP A 166 9.74 18.97 -13.52
CA ASP A 166 10.95 19.64 -14.01
C ASP A 166 12.06 19.79 -12.96
N ALA A 167 11.92 19.17 -11.77
CA ALA A 167 12.78 19.40 -10.60
C ALA A 167 14.29 19.36 -10.86
N PHE A 168 14.74 18.52 -11.80
CA PHE A 168 16.13 18.45 -12.25
C PHE A 168 16.25 18.43 -13.78
N SER A 169 15.29 19.04 -14.48
CA SER A 169 15.34 19.17 -15.94
C SER A 169 16.61 19.90 -16.39
N ARG A 170 17.08 19.65 -17.63
CA ARG A 170 18.23 20.36 -18.20
C ARG A 170 18.08 21.88 -18.10
N GLN A 171 16.88 22.41 -18.36
CA GLN A 171 16.61 23.84 -18.30
C GLN A 171 16.79 24.41 -16.89
N ARG A 172 16.37 23.66 -15.87
CA ARG A 172 16.56 24.04 -14.48
C ARG A 172 18.02 23.91 -14.06
N ALA A 173 18.63 22.76 -14.33
CA ALA A 173 20.02 22.46 -14.01
C ALA A 173 21.05 23.36 -14.71
N ALA A 174 20.65 24.04 -15.80
CA ALA A 174 21.46 25.07 -16.46
C ALA A 174 21.74 26.28 -15.54
N LYS A 175 20.91 26.50 -14.50
CA LYS A 175 21.11 27.56 -13.50
C LYS A 175 22.09 27.15 -12.41
N TRP A 176 22.33 25.86 -12.21
CA TRP A 176 23.16 25.35 -11.11
C TRP A 176 24.63 25.40 -11.47
N ALA A 177 25.47 26.03 -10.66
CA ALA A 177 26.91 26.07 -10.88
C ALA A 177 27.54 24.71 -10.53
N HIS A 178 27.35 24.26 -9.27
CA HIS A 178 27.97 23.07 -8.68
C HIS A 178 26.92 22.18 -8.01
N PRO A 179 26.15 21.39 -8.77
CA PRO A 179 25.07 20.59 -8.22
C PRO A 179 25.55 19.28 -7.55
N GLU A 180 26.85 18.97 -7.62
CA GLU A 180 27.43 17.77 -7.02
C GLU A 180 27.18 17.70 -5.51
N GLY A 181 26.68 16.55 -5.03
CA GLY A 181 26.27 16.37 -3.63
C GLY A 181 24.82 16.76 -3.33
N GLY A 182 24.10 17.32 -4.31
CA GLY A 182 22.65 17.46 -4.27
C GLY A 182 21.93 16.10 -4.23
N TYR A 183 20.67 16.09 -3.82
CA TYR A 183 19.85 14.88 -3.79
C TYR A 183 18.58 15.03 -4.64
N ILE A 184 18.25 14.00 -5.41
CA ILE A 184 16.96 13.86 -6.08
C ILE A 184 16.11 12.92 -5.23
N HIS A 185 14.91 13.36 -4.89
CA HIS A 185 13.90 12.53 -4.25
C HIS A 185 12.72 12.40 -5.21
N ALA A 186 12.27 11.18 -5.44
CA ALA A 186 11.17 10.92 -6.35
C ALA A 186 10.26 9.84 -5.77
N MET A 187 8.96 9.93 -6.01
CA MET A 187 8.09 8.79 -5.70
C MET A 187 8.44 7.60 -6.60
N HIS A 188 8.17 6.41 -6.10
CA HIS A 188 8.08 5.20 -6.92
C HIS A 188 7.11 5.44 -8.10
N ARG A 189 7.35 4.84 -9.28
CA ARG A 189 6.49 5.04 -10.46
C ARG A 189 5.00 4.79 -10.20
N ALA A 190 4.67 3.84 -9.35
CA ALA A 190 3.29 3.55 -8.92
C ALA A 190 2.91 4.18 -7.56
N ARG A 191 3.71 5.11 -7.05
CA ARG A 191 3.54 5.80 -5.74
C ARG A 191 3.57 4.92 -4.49
N TRP A 192 3.95 3.66 -4.63
CA TRP A 192 4.14 2.72 -3.52
C TRP A 192 5.42 2.95 -2.70
N GLY A 193 5.98 4.15 -2.65
CA GLY A 193 7.26 4.39 -1.97
C GLY A 193 8.02 5.57 -2.56
N GLY A 194 9.29 5.72 -2.19
CA GLY A 194 10.19 6.77 -2.70
C GLY A 194 11.27 6.23 -3.62
N TYR A 195 12.24 7.06 -3.93
CA TYR A 195 13.54 6.74 -4.48
C TYR A 195 14.45 7.93 -4.19
N HIS A 196 15.72 7.64 -3.89
CA HIS A 196 16.69 8.68 -3.58
C HIS A 196 17.96 8.50 -4.37
N TYR A 197 18.44 9.59 -4.95
CA TYR A 197 19.66 9.63 -5.75
C TYR A 197 20.54 10.78 -5.33
N ARG A 198 21.85 10.56 -5.36
CA ARG A 198 22.86 11.59 -5.18
C ARG A 198 23.30 12.12 -6.54
N ILE A 199 23.28 13.43 -6.72
CA ILE A 199 23.78 14.11 -7.91
C ILE A 199 25.31 14.08 -7.90
N THR A 200 25.90 13.64 -9.02
CA THR A 200 27.34 13.50 -9.21
C THR A 200 27.92 14.52 -10.19
N GLY A 201 27.07 15.34 -10.81
CA GLY A 201 27.46 16.47 -11.64
C GLY A 201 26.53 16.67 -12.84
N LYS A 202 27.10 17.19 -13.93
CA LYS A 202 26.41 17.35 -15.23
C LYS A 202 27.24 16.74 -16.36
N ASP A 203 26.57 16.18 -17.36
CA ASP A 203 27.22 15.78 -18.60
C ASP A 203 27.51 16.99 -19.52
N PRO A 204 28.26 16.82 -20.63
CA PRO A 204 28.56 17.90 -21.56
C PRO A 204 27.32 18.55 -22.22
N ASP A 205 26.19 17.84 -22.26
CA ASP A 205 24.94 18.37 -22.79
C ASP A 205 24.11 19.10 -21.72
N GLY A 206 24.55 19.09 -20.46
CA GLY A 206 23.91 19.74 -19.32
C GLY A 206 22.84 18.89 -18.63
N ASN A 207 22.76 17.58 -18.90
CA ASN A 207 21.89 16.68 -18.14
C ASN A 207 22.53 16.39 -16.78
N VAL A 208 21.70 16.29 -15.74
CA VAL A 208 22.14 15.93 -14.39
C VAL A 208 22.56 14.46 -14.34
N LEU A 209 23.76 14.21 -13.84
CA LEU A 209 24.28 12.87 -13.55
C LEU A 209 23.99 12.53 -12.10
N PHE A 210 23.58 11.29 -11.83
CA PHE A 210 23.23 10.83 -10.48
C PHE A 210 23.44 9.33 -10.32
N GLU A 211 23.54 8.89 -9.07
CA GLU A 211 23.61 7.49 -8.66
C GLU A 211 22.68 7.26 -7.46
N GLY A 212 22.10 6.06 -7.33
CA GLY A 212 21.11 5.83 -6.29
C GLY A 212 20.03 4.84 -6.70
N GLY A 213 18.91 4.94 -6.01
CA GLY A 213 17.70 4.18 -6.29
C GLY A 213 17.70 2.74 -5.78
N TRP A 214 18.61 2.41 -4.87
CA TRP A 214 18.72 1.08 -4.25
C TRP A 214 17.81 0.89 -3.04
N GLN A 215 17.08 1.92 -2.61
CA GLN A 215 16.17 1.82 -1.47
C GLN A 215 14.94 0.97 -1.76
N ASN A 216 14.64 0.71 -3.02
CA ASN A 216 13.49 -0.07 -3.42
C ASN A 216 13.93 -1.46 -3.92
N ASN A 217 13.44 -2.51 -3.25
CA ASN A 217 13.70 -3.90 -3.62
C ASN A 217 12.95 -4.29 -4.91
N ARG A 218 11.72 -3.79 -5.10
CA ARG A 218 10.91 -3.99 -6.30
C ARG A 218 11.23 -2.94 -7.38
N GLN A 219 12.37 -3.09 -8.03
CA GLN A 219 12.94 -2.06 -8.92
C GLN A 219 12.01 -1.65 -10.09
N MET A 220 11.38 -0.46 -9.98
CA MET A 220 10.50 0.12 -11.01
C MET A 220 10.91 1.54 -11.45
N GLY A 221 11.76 2.22 -10.68
CA GLY A 221 12.30 3.54 -10.99
C GLY A 221 11.39 4.72 -10.62
N MET A 222 11.89 5.92 -10.89
CA MET A 222 11.26 7.19 -10.50
C MET A 222 9.95 7.47 -11.23
N HIS A 223 8.99 8.04 -10.50
CA HIS A 223 7.82 8.69 -11.07
C HIS A 223 8.21 9.83 -12.02
N GLN A 224 7.37 10.16 -13.00
CA GLN A 224 7.64 11.23 -13.98
C GLN A 224 7.41 12.65 -13.42
N ASP A 225 6.37 12.83 -12.60
CA ASP A 225 5.97 14.13 -12.07
C ASP A 225 6.35 14.39 -10.60
N PHE A 226 6.18 13.41 -9.71
CA PHE A 226 6.38 13.54 -8.27
C PHE A 226 7.86 13.47 -7.88
N ARG A 227 8.60 14.55 -8.15
CA ARG A 227 10.04 14.69 -7.91
C ARG A 227 10.36 16.01 -7.20
N MET A 228 11.42 16.01 -6.40
CA MET A 228 12.07 17.21 -5.88
C MET A 228 13.60 17.05 -5.93
N VAL A 229 14.30 18.17 -5.82
CA VAL A 229 15.75 18.21 -5.60
C VAL A 229 16.04 19.02 -4.34
N GLU A 230 17.07 18.64 -3.59
CA GLU A 230 17.57 19.43 -2.45
C GLU A 230 19.10 19.48 -2.43
N ASN A 231 19.62 20.35 -1.57
CA ASN A 231 21.04 20.65 -1.40
C ASN A 231 21.68 21.25 -2.66
N ILE A 232 21.00 22.25 -3.24
CA ILE A 232 21.46 23.04 -4.38
C ILE A 232 21.44 24.52 -3.99
N PHE A 233 22.59 25.20 -4.05
CA PHE A 233 22.70 26.59 -3.60
C PHE A 233 21.75 27.55 -4.34
N GLU A 234 21.57 27.36 -5.65
CA GLU A 234 20.71 28.25 -6.45
C GLU A 234 19.20 28.03 -6.22
N GLU A 235 18.81 26.99 -5.48
CA GLU A 235 17.43 26.78 -5.03
C GLU A 235 17.25 27.21 -3.55
N LEU A 236 18.20 27.96 -2.97
CA LEU A 236 18.05 28.59 -1.66
C LEU A 236 17.27 29.89 -1.82
N ASP A 237 15.94 29.84 -1.60
CA ASP A 237 15.07 30.99 -1.84
C ASP A 237 13.86 31.13 -0.89
N ALA A 238 13.71 30.24 0.09
CA ALA A 238 12.64 30.30 1.08
C ALA A 238 13.15 30.43 2.55
N PRO A 239 12.37 31.11 3.43
CA PRO A 239 12.68 31.13 4.86
C PRO A 239 12.81 29.73 5.46
N GLY A 240 13.82 29.54 6.30
CA GLY A 240 14.16 28.26 6.92
C GLY A 240 15.04 27.34 6.06
N GLU A 241 15.40 27.76 4.83
CA GLU A 241 16.30 27.00 3.97
C GLU A 241 17.78 27.31 4.22
N TRP A 242 18.64 26.31 4.06
CA TRP A 242 20.10 26.45 4.20
C TRP A 242 20.87 25.67 3.13
N PHE A 243 22.13 26.06 2.92
CA PHE A 243 23.09 25.34 2.07
C PHE A 243 24.49 25.44 2.67
N HIS A 244 25.25 24.33 2.70
CA HIS A 244 26.64 24.33 3.16
C HIS A 244 27.60 24.07 2.01
N ASP A 245 28.39 25.08 1.67
CA ASP A 245 29.48 24.94 0.72
C ASP A 245 30.73 24.40 1.42
N LYS A 246 30.99 23.10 1.21
CA LYS A 246 32.15 22.41 1.79
C LYS A 246 33.48 22.86 1.19
N THR A 247 33.49 23.44 0.00
CA THR A 247 34.70 23.90 -0.69
C THR A 247 35.12 25.27 -0.19
N THR A 248 34.17 26.17 0.04
CA THR A 248 34.44 27.50 0.60
C THR A 248 34.30 27.55 2.12
N HIS A 249 33.90 26.44 2.75
CA HIS A 249 33.64 26.33 4.19
C HIS A 249 32.63 27.38 4.67
N THR A 250 31.55 27.58 3.92
CA THR A 250 30.55 28.61 4.20
C THR A 250 29.17 28.00 4.36
N LEU A 251 28.51 28.28 5.49
CA LEU A 251 27.10 27.97 5.70
C LEU A 251 26.25 29.17 5.30
N TYR A 252 25.31 28.97 4.40
CA TYR A 252 24.29 29.94 4.01
C TYR A 252 22.96 29.53 4.63
N TYR A 253 22.23 30.49 5.18
CA TYR A 253 20.92 30.25 5.80
C TYR A 253 20.01 31.46 5.58
N MET A 254 18.79 31.21 5.14
CA MET A 254 17.73 32.20 5.11
C MET A 254 16.88 32.01 6.37
N PRO A 255 16.95 32.91 7.37
CA PRO A 255 16.26 32.71 8.64
C PRO A 255 14.77 32.50 8.49
N ALA A 256 14.23 31.52 9.23
CA ALA A 256 12.79 31.37 9.38
C ALA A 256 12.19 32.59 10.11
N GLU A 257 10.88 32.77 9.97
CA GLU A 257 10.18 33.86 10.66
C GLU A 257 10.40 33.78 12.19
N GLY A 258 10.82 34.89 12.79
CA GLY A 258 11.06 34.99 14.23
C GLY A 258 12.45 34.53 14.71
N VAL A 259 13.32 34.02 13.84
CA VAL A 259 14.68 33.61 14.21
C VAL A 259 15.62 34.82 14.33
N GLU A 260 16.23 34.96 15.50
CA GLU A 260 17.25 35.98 15.79
C GLU A 260 18.65 35.36 15.85
N LEU A 261 19.36 35.39 14.71
CA LEU A 261 20.66 34.69 14.54
C LEU A 261 21.74 35.05 15.56
N ALA A 262 21.70 36.26 16.13
CA ALA A 262 22.70 36.72 17.10
C ALA A 262 22.62 35.97 18.44
N SER A 263 21.46 35.39 18.78
CA SER A 263 21.23 34.61 20.00
C SER A 263 20.82 33.17 19.73
N ALA A 264 20.62 32.80 18.47
CA ALA A 264 20.17 31.48 18.09
C ALA A 264 21.22 30.41 18.40
N THR A 265 20.76 29.26 18.88
CA THR A 265 21.59 28.07 19.01
C THR A 265 21.64 27.35 17.66
N ILE A 266 22.85 27.21 17.10
CA ILE A 266 23.06 26.54 15.82
C ILE A 266 23.71 25.18 16.07
N GLU A 267 23.08 24.11 15.63
CA GLU A 267 23.54 22.74 15.85
C GLU A 267 23.57 21.95 14.54
N VAL A 268 24.57 21.08 14.41
CA VAL A 268 24.71 20.18 13.26
C VAL A 268 24.87 18.74 13.71
N VAL A 269 24.39 17.80 12.90
CA VAL A 269 24.33 16.38 13.25
C VAL A 269 25.58 15.62 12.80
N ARG A 270 26.12 14.74 13.66
CA ARG A 270 27.31 13.92 13.35
C ARG A 270 27.08 12.42 13.48
N LEU A 271 26.34 12.00 14.50
CA LEU A 271 26.17 10.58 14.83
C LEU A 271 24.95 9.97 14.15
N ARG A 272 25.09 8.75 13.62
CA ARG A 272 23.95 7.95 13.13
C ARG A 272 23.18 7.33 14.30
N HIS A 273 23.92 6.79 15.27
CA HIS A 273 23.39 6.16 16.48
C HIS A 273 23.89 6.93 17.70
N LEU A 274 23.00 7.17 18.64
CA LEU A 274 23.33 7.79 19.92
C LEU A 274 23.66 6.70 20.94
N VAL A 275 22.88 5.62 20.95
CA VAL A 275 23.09 4.47 21.84
C VAL A 275 23.08 3.17 21.04
N GLU A 276 24.02 2.28 21.34
CA GLU A 276 24.08 0.93 20.81
C GLU A 276 24.16 -0.11 21.92
N PHE A 277 23.38 -1.17 21.80
CA PHE A 277 23.55 -2.40 22.57
C PHE A 277 24.17 -3.46 21.66
N ARG A 278 25.35 -3.97 22.04
CA ARG A 278 26.14 -4.92 21.27
C ARG A 278 26.31 -6.23 22.02
N GLY A 279 25.36 -7.15 21.87
CA GLY A 279 25.45 -8.53 22.34
C GLY A 279 25.23 -9.54 21.22
N SER A 280 24.96 -10.79 21.60
CA SER A 280 24.52 -11.87 20.71
C SER A 280 23.47 -12.74 21.39
N ASP A 281 22.92 -13.71 20.68
CA ASP A 281 22.04 -14.75 21.26
C ASP A 281 22.72 -15.59 22.36
N SER A 282 24.03 -15.77 22.26
CA SER A 282 24.87 -16.55 23.17
C SER A 282 25.42 -15.72 24.34
N VAL A 283 25.65 -14.43 24.13
CA VAL A 283 26.17 -13.51 25.16
C VAL A 283 25.39 -12.19 25.05
N PRO A 284 24.15 -12.12 25.60
CA PRO A 284 23.29 -10.96 25.42
C PRO A 284 23.65 -9.82 26.38
N VAL A 285 23.29 -8.59 26.01
CA VAL A 285 23.23 -7.45 26.93
C VAL A 285 21.89 -7.48 27.66
N LYS A 286 21.89 -7.42 29.00
CA LYS A 286 20.68 -7.70 29.79
C LYS A 286 20.30 -6.64 30.81
N HIS A 287 19.00 -6.50 31.06
CA HIS A 287 18.45 -5.78 32.22
C HIS A 287 18.95 -4.34 32.40
N ILE A 288 19.06 -3.62 31.28
CA ILE A 288 19.38 -2.19 31.25
C ILE A 288 18.11 -1.40 30.93
N THR A 289 17.85 -0.34 31.68
CA THR A 289 16.74 0.59 31.45
C THR A 289 17.27 1.97 31.09
N LEU A 290 16.75 2.57 30.02
CA LEU A 290 16.89 3.98 29.69
C LEU A 290 15.55 4.66 29.97
N LYS A 291 15.53 5.67 30.84
CA LYS A 291 14.28 6.31 31.29
C LYS A 291 14.33 7.83 31.27
N GLY A 292 13.30 8.46 30.71
CA GLY A 292 13.08 9.90 30.85
C GLY A 292 13.95 10.78 29.96
N PHE A 293 14.70 10.23 29.01
CA PHE A 293 15.61 10.99 28.16
C PHE A 293 14.90 11.63 26.96
N VAL A 294 15.54 12.63 26.36
CA VAL A 294 15.27 13.06 24.98
C VAL A 294 16.43 12.61 24.10
N PHE A 295 16.16 11.89 23.02
CA PHE A 295 17.12 11.60 21.96
C PHE A 295 16.91 12.55 20.79
N ARG A 296 17.93 13.34 20.46
CA ARG A 296 17.90 14.30 19.34
C ARG A 296 19.19 14.21 18.52
N HIS A 297 19.14 14.69 17.27
CA HIS A 297 20.33 14.82 16.41
C HIS A 297 20.98 13.47 16.04
N ALA A 298 20.17 12.53 15.52
CA ALA A 298 20.67 11.38 14.76
C ALA A 298 20.67 11.70 13.25
N ALA A 299 21.70 11.29 12.53
CA ALA A 299 21.90 11.62 11.11
C ALA A 299 20.83 11.00 10.20
N ARG A 300 20.60 11.59 9.02
CA ARG A 300 19.75 10.97 7.99
C ARG A 300 20.43 9.77 7.35
N THR A 301 19.65 8.73 7.09
CA THR A 301 20.17 7.41 6.65
C THR A 301 19.61 6.94 5.32
N PHE A 302 18.78 7.74 4.64
CA PHE A 302 18.04 7.35 3.43
C PHE A 302 18.93 6.88 2.26
N MET A 303 20.18 7.34 2.16
CA MET A 303 21.14 6.84 1.15
C MET A 303 21.85 5.54 1.57
N GLU A 304 21.72 5.12 2.82
CA GLU A 304 22.28 3.88 3.39
C GLU A 304 21.25 2.75 3.47
N THR A 305 19.98 3.04 3.20
CA THR A 305 18.87 2.09 3.04
C THR A 305 19.13 1.16 1.84
N LYS A 306 19.96 0.14 2.05
CA LYS A 306 20.53 -0.75 1.01
C LYS A 306 20.32 -2.22 1.29
N GLU A 307 20.00 -2.58 2.53
CA GLU A 307 19.83 -3.98 2.90
C GLU A 307 18.46 -4.46 2.42
N PRO A 308 18.39 -5.44 1.51
CA PRO A 308 17.10 -5.93 1.08
C PRO A 308 16.42 -6.68 2.23
N LEU A 309 15.19 -6.27 2.50
CA LEU A 309 14.24 -7.02 3.31
C LEU A 309 13.68 -8.21 2.50
N LEU A 310 13.11 -9.21 3.17
CA LEU A 310 12.60 -10.41 2.49
C LEU A 310 11.37 -10.03 1.68
N ARG A 311 11.48 -9.99 0.35
CA ARG A 311 10.38 -9.70 -0.62
C ARG A 311 9.49 -8.49 -0.34
N SER A 312 9.78 -7.71 0.70
CA SER A 312 9.31 -6.35 0.91
C SER A 312 9.66 -5.54 -0.33
N ASP A 313 8.81 -4.58 -0.65
CA ASP A 313 9.06 -3.68 -1.79
C ASP A 313 10.23 -2.70 -1.51
N TRP A 314 10.77 -2.68 -0.28
CA TRP A 314 11.76 -1.72 0.18
C TRP A 314 12.95 -2.37 0.89
N ALA A 315 14.12 -1.75 0.76
CA ALA A 315 15.32 -2.06 1.53
C ALA A 315 15.29 -1.33 2.88
N ILE A 316 16.23 -1.63 3.78
CA ILE A 316 16.32 -0.98 5.08
C ILE A 316 17.73 -0.48 5.38
N TYR A 317 17.82 0.58 6.17
CA TYR A 317 19.01 0.88 6.94
C TYR A 317 18.89 0.17 8.30
N ARG A 318 19.76 -0.81 8.56
CA ARG A 318 19.79 -1.57 9.81
C ARG A 318 20.45 -0.77 10.93
N GLY A 319 19.74 0.24 11.42
CA GLY A 319 20.21 1.16 12.44
C GLY A 319 19.15 2.20 12.82
N GLY A 320 19.38 2.91 13.92
CA GLY A 320 18.50 3.95 14.44
C GLY A 320 19.16 4.74 15.57
N ALA A 321 18.52 5.80 16.06
CA ALA A 321 19.05 6.60 17.17
C ALA A 321 19.42 5.73 18.38
N VAL A 322 18.61 4.70 18.66
CA VAL A 322 18.94 3.57 19.53
C VAL A 322 18.93 2.27 18.73
N LEU A 323 20.08 1.58 18.66
CA LEU A 323 20.23 0.29 18.00
C LEU A 323 20.46 -0.82 19.04
N LEU A 324 19.63 -1.86 19.00
CA LEU A 324 19.73 -3.02 19.86
C LEU A 324 20.08 -4.27 19.05
N THR A 325 21.18 -4.94 19.39
CA THR A 325 21.55 -6.24 18.83
C THR A 325 21.95 -7.18 19.96
N GLY A 326 21.31 -8.35 20.05
CA GLY A 326 21.64 -9.36 21.06
C GLY A 326 21.28 -8.94 22.48
N THR A 327 20.01 -8.58 22.73
CA THR A 327 19.57 -8.06 24.03
C THR A 327 18.51 -8.93 24.71
N GLU A 328 18.47 -8.88 26.06
CA GLU A 328 17.41 -9.48 26.86
C GLU A 328 16.91 -8.53 27.95
N ASN A 329 15.59 -8.28 28.00
CA ASN A 329 14.95 -7.46 29.03
C ASN A 329 15.52 -6.02 29.12
N VAL A 330 15.86 -5.43 27.98
CA VAL A 330 16.19 -4.01 27.87
C VAL A 330 14.89 -3.19 27.82
N GLN A 331 14.89 -2.04 28.48
CA GLN A 331 13.70 -1.17 28.55
C GLN A 331 14.04 0.26 28.13
N ILE A 332 13.17 0.86 27.33
CA ILE A 332 13.18 2.27 26.95
C ILE A 332 11.85 2.85 27.42
N LEU A 333 11.90 3.66 28.47
CA LEU A 333 10.72 4.11 29.21
C LEU A 333 10.63 5.63 29.21
N ASP A 334 9.43 6.17 29.04
CA ASP A 334 9.14 7.59 29.24
C ASP A 334 10.12 8.51 28.48
N THR A 335 10.52 8.10 27.29
CA THR A 335 11.60 8.73 26.51
C THR A 335 11.03 9.42 25.28
N GLU A 336 11.58 10.57 24.95
CA GLU A 336 11.24 11.32 23.74
C GLU A 336 12.30 11.06 22.65
N PHE A 337 11.86 10.84 21.41
CA PHE A 337 12.68 10.83 20.22
C PHE A 337 12.23 11.98 19.34
N ASP A 338 13.02 13.04 19.31
CA ASP A 338 12.66 14.29 18.66
C ASP A 338 13.51 14.51 17.41
N GLN A 339 12.84 14.54 16.25
CA GLN A 339 13.42 14.92 14.95
C GLN A 339 14.69 14.13 14.58
N VAL A 340 14.73 12.83 14.88
CA VAL A 340 15.84 11.96 14.50
C VAL A 340 15.84 11.72 12.98
N GLY A 341 17.01 11.80 12.33
CA GLY A 341 17.11 11.81 10.87
C GLY A 341 16.82 10.47 10.18
N GLY A 342 16.82 9.36 10.91
CA GLY A 342 16.56 8.01 10.42
C GLY A 342 15.49 7.31 11.25
N ASN A 343 15.72 6.03 11.58
CA ASN A 343 14.84 5.30 12.49
C ASN A 343 15.08 5.74 13.94
N ALA A 344 14.04 5.78 14.78
CA ALA A 344 14.22 6.08 16.21
C ALA A 344 14.80 4.89 16.99
N ILE A 345 14.11 3.75 16.99
CA ILE A 345 14.53 2.53 17.70
C ILE A 345 14.63 1.37 16.71
N PHE A 346 15.75 0.65 16.73
CA PHE A 346 15.97 -0.51 15.86
C PHE A 346 16.39 -1.74 16.67
N ALA A 347 15.51 -2.74 16.78
CA ALA A 347 15.82 -4.07 17.32
C ALA A 347 16.27 -5.00 16.19
N SER A 348 17.58 -5.16 16.07
CA SER A 348 18.24 -5.95 15.03
C SER A 348 18.57 -7.36 15.53
N ASN A 349 18.28 -8.38 14.72
CA ASN A 349 18.64 -9.76 14.99
C ASN A 349 18.08 -10.22 16.37
N TYR A 350 18.80 -11.05 17.13
CA TYR A 350 18.35 -11.54 18.43
C TYR A 350 18.01 -10.42 19.43
N ASN A 351 16.75 -10.33 19.86
CA ASN A 351 16.31 -9.52 21.00
C ASN A 351 15.15 -10.23 21.71
N ARG A 352 15.11 -10.27 23.04
CA ARG A 352 14.02 -10.85 23.84
C ARG A 352 13.56 -9.90 24.94
N GLY A 353 12.25 -9.72 25.12
CA GLY A 353 11.75 -8.91 26.22
C GLY A 353 12.08 -7.42 26.10
N LEU A 354 12.28 -6.88 24.90
CA LEU A 354 12.42 -5.43 24.73
C LEU A 354 11.08 -4.76 25.07
N ARG A 355 11.11 -3.75 25.94
CA ARG A 355 9.95 -2.93 26.29
C ARG A 355 10.20 -1.48 25.91
N VAL A 356 9.41 -0.96 24.98
CA VAL A 356 9.32 0.47 24.65
C VAL A 356 7.99 0.96 25.21
N GLN A 357 8.01 1.82 26.22
CA GLN A 357 6.77 2.23 26.91
C GLN A 357 6.74 3.71 27.23
N GLY A 358 5.57 4.35 27.07
CA GLY A 358 5.36 5.73 27.53
C GLY A 358 6.17 6.76 26.74
N CYS A 359 6.65 6.37 25.55
CA CYS A 359 7.56 7.16 24.74
C CYS A 359 6.80 8.08 23.78
N HIS A 360 7.38 9.24 23.50
CA HIS A 360 6.93 10.17 22.46
C HIS A 360 7.94 10.13 21.32
N ILE A 361 7.56 9.58 20.18
CA ILE A 361 8.44 9.42 19.01
C ILE A 361 7.88 10.29 17.90
N HIS A 362 8.61 11.32 17.47
CA HIS A 362 8.09 12.20 16.46
C HIS A 362 9.10 12.79 15.49
N ASP A 363 8.59 13.16 14.31
CA ASP A 363 9.33 13.81 13.23
C ASP A 363 10.56 13.02 12.76
N CYS A 364 10.43 11.70 12.75
CA CYS A 364 11.49 10.78 12.33
C CYS A 364 11.67 10.82 10.81
N GLY A 365 12.91 10.87 10.35
CA GLY A 365 13.23 10.82 8.93
C GLY A 365 12.84 9.49 8.27
N ALA A 366 12.91 8.39 9.02
CA ALA A 366 12.42 7.06 8.63
C ALA A 366 11.36 6.55 9.64
N SER A 367 11.50 5.32 10.16
CA SER A 367 10.49 4.65 10.98
C SER A 367 10.60 4.97 12.48
N GLY A 368 9.51 4.76 13.22
CA GLY A 368 9.52 4.89 14.69
C GLY A 368 10.26 3.71 15.35
N VAL A 369 9.65 2.53 15.36
CA VAL A 369 10.24 1.33 15.97
C VAL A 369 10.34 0.20 14.94
N CYS A 370 11.53 -0.34 14.72
CA CYS A 370 11.78 -1.45 13.80
C CYS A 370 12.20 -2.71 14.56
N PHE A 371 11.55 -3.84 14.27
CA PHE A 371 11.98 -5.19 14.66
C PHE A 371 12.36 -5.95 13.39
N VAL A 372 13.65 -6.23 13.19
CA VAL A 372 14.14 -6.87 11.96
C VAL A 372 15.13 -7.97 12.28
N GLY A 373 14.74 -9.22 12.01
CA GLY A 373 15.60 -10.39 12.16
C GLY A 373 16.72 -10.52 11.14
N ASP A 374 17.50 -11.58 11.33
CA ASP A 374 18.55 -12.01 10.40
C ASP A 374 17.91 -12.81 9.24
N PRO A 375 18.14 -12.44 7.96
CA PRO A 375 17.66 -13.23 6.83
C PRO A 375 18.12 -14.70 6.85
N ASN A 376 19.23 -15.03 7.52
CA ASN A 376 19.69 -16.42 7.70
C ASN A 376 18.85 -17.21 8.71
N ALA A 377 18.02 -16.54 9.51
CA ALA A 377 17.01 -17.18 10.35
C ALA A 377 15.80 -17.67 9.53
N VAL A 378 15.68 -17.27 8.26
CA VAL A 378 14.54 -17.62 7.41
C VAL A 378 14.86 -18.85 6.56
N ARG A 379 13.86 -19.69 6.33
CA ARG A 379 13.96 -20.88 5.48
C ARG A 379 13.54 -20.53 4.06
N ASN A 380 14.36 -20.91 3.08
CA ASN A 380 14.15 -20.59 1.66
C ASN A 380 13.92 -19.07 1.41
N PRO A 381 14.80 -18.17 1.93
CA PRO A 381 14.61 -16.74 1.81
C PRO A 381 14.72 -16.29 0.36
N LEU A 382 13.89 -15.33 -0.02
CA LEU A 382 13.90 -14.61 -1.28
C LEU A 382 13.84 -13.11 -0.97
N PHE A 383 14.33 -12.26 -1.87
CA PHE A 383 14.50 -10.83 -1.61
C PHE A 383 13.81 -9.96 -2.65
N GLU A 384 13.78 -10.38 -3.92
CA GLU A 384 13.08 -9.62 -4.96
C GLU A 384 11.67 -10.19 -5.21
N TYR A 385 10.72 -9.31 -5.49
CA TYR A 385 9.30 -9.66 -5.65
C TYR A 385 9.05 -10.82 -6.62
N ARG A 386 9.81 -10.92 -7.71
CA ARG A 386 9.62 -11.88 -8.80
C ARG A 386 10.31 -13.21 -8.58
N GLU A 387 11.16 -13.31 -7.57
CA GLU A 387 11.78 -14.57 -7.21
C GLU A 387 10.71 -15.57 -6.72
N LYS A 388 10.95 -16.86 -6.95
CA LYS A 388 9.98 -17.91 -6.63
C LYS A 388 10.71 -19.16 -6.14
N ASN A 389 10.21 -19.74 -5.06
CA ASN A 389 10.67 -21.04 -4.59
C ASN A 389 10.07 -22.17 -5.44
N ASP A 390 10.84 -23.25 -5.65
CA ASP A 390 10.26 -24.53 -6.07
C ASP A 390 9.55 -25.17 -4.88
N LEU A 391 8.22 -25.21 -4.92
CA LEU A 391 7.40 -25.68 -3.80
C LEU A 391 7.60 -27.18 -3.52
N VAL A 392 8.16 -27.97 -4.43
CA VAL A 392 8.52 -29.36 -4.15
C VAL A 392 9.74 -29.44 -3.23
N GLU A 393 10.67 -28.50 -3.35
CA GLU A 393 11.99 -28.53 -2.71
C GLU A 393 12.10 -27.65 -1.44
N ILE A 394 11.05 -26.88 -1.09
CA ILE A 394 11.08 -26.05 0.13
C ILE A 394 11.18 -26.90 1.42
N ASP A 395 11.87 -26.35 2.41
CA ASP A 395 11.92 -26.94 3.76
C ASP A 395 10.52 -26.92 4.39
N ARG A 396 10.03 -28.08 4.85
CA ARG A 396 8.71 -28.23 5.48
C ARG A 396 8.73 -28.05 7.00
N THR A 397 9.85 -27.69 7.59
CA THR A 397 9.96 -27.41 9.04
C THR A 397 9.26 -26.07 9.35
N PRO A 398 8.23 -26.05 10.21
CA PRO A 398 7.58 -24.80 10.60
C PRO A 398 8.51 -23.86 11.37
N GLY A 399 8.34 -22.57 11.12
CA GLY A 399 9.03 -21.49 11.80
C GLY A 399 10.48 -21.28 11.34
N PRO A 400 11.23 -20.49 12.13
CA PRO A 400 12.57 -20.06 11.77
C PRO A 400 13.61 -21.20 11.74
N LYS A 401 14.73 -20.94 11.09
CA LYS A 401 15.93 -21.79 11.02
C LYS A 401 16.83 -21.65 12.24
N THR A 402 16.96 -20.44 12.77
CA THR A 402 17.80 -20.10 13.93
C THR A 402 17.01 -19.19 14.87
N ASN A 403 17.54 -18.89 16.06
CA ASN A 403 16.89 -17.96 17.00
C ASN A 403 17.23 -16.48 16.77
N ASN A 404 18.00 -16.15 15.72
CA ASN A 404 18.59 -14.82 15.53
C ASN A 404 17.61 -13.78 14.97
N TYR A 405 16.54 -13.50 15.71
CA TYR A 405 15.46 -12.58 15.36
C TYR A 405 14.87 -11.92 16.61
N PRO A 406 14.16 -10.78 16.51
CA PRO A 406 13.46 -10.19 17.65
C PRO A 406 12.21 -10.98 18.03
N ALA A 407 12.01 -11.22 19.32
CA ALA A 407 10.77 -11.82 19.82
C ALA A 407 10.39 -11.35 21.23
N ASP A 408 9.18 -11.70 21.65
CA ASP A 408 8.68 -11.49 23.01
C ASP A 408 8.83 -10.02 23.47
N SER A 409 8.57 -9.08 22.57
CA SER A 409 8.84 -7.65 22.80
C SER A 409 7.57 -6.83 22.65
N ILE A 410 7.55 -5.65 23.28
CA ILE A 410 6.35 -4.83 23.37
C ILE A 410 6.65 -3.34 23.12
N VAL A 411 5.76 -2.71 22.34
CA VAL A 411 5.60 -1.25 22.25
C VAL A 411 4.25 -0.91 22.86
N GLU A 412 4.23 -0.18 23.96
CA GLU A 412 3.01 0.05 24.75
C GLU A 412 2.87 1.49 25.20
N ASP A 413 1.67 2.05 25.10
CA ASP A 413 1.36 3.38 25.66
C ASP A 413 2.26 4.49 25.08
N CYS A 414 2.56 4.41 23.79
CA CYS A 414 3.42 5.36 23.07
C CYS A 414 2.60 6.29 22.16
N LEU A 415 3.09 7.51 22.00
CA LEU A 415 2.61 8.46 20.99
C LEU A 415 3.66 8.54 19.87
N ILE A 416 3.27 8.14 18.66
CA ILE A 416 4.18 8.05 17.50
C ILE A 416 3.59 8.89 16.37
N HIS A 417 4.26 9.96 15.92
CA HIS A 417 3.73 10.76 14.81
C HIS A 417 4.81 11.42 13.95
N GLY A 418 4.43 11.96 12.81
CA GLY A 418 5.39 12.61 11.91
C GLY A 418 6.44 11.67 11.36
N ILE A 419 6.01 10.49 10.88
CA ILE A 419 6.92 9.42 10.47
C ILE A 419 7.16 9.47 8.96
N GLY A 420 8.43 9.40 8.57
CA GLY A 420 8.85 9.50 7.18
C GLY A 420 9.02 10.93 6.68
N ARG A 421 9.64 11.79 7.49
CA ARG A 421 9.99 13.15 7.05
C ARG A 421 10.99 13.15 5.87
N VAL A 422 11.72 12.06 5.64
CA VAL A 422 12.68 11.90 4.53
C VAL A 422 12.34 10.71 3.63
N GLU A 423 12.21 9.51 4.20
CA GLU A 423 11.89 8.29 3.46
C GLU A 423 10.39 8.19 3.14
N ARG A 424 10.02 7.39 2.14
CA ARG A 424 8.62 7.18 1.73
C ARG A 424 8.15 5.72 1.81
N GLN A 425 8.92 4.86 2.45
CA GLN A 425 8.45 3.55 2.92
C GLN A 425 8.49 3.29 4.45
N PRO A 426 8.66 4.28 5.33
CA PRO A 426 8.73 3.97 6.74
C PRO A 426 7.36 3.56 7.30
N ALA A 427 7.39 3.01 8.51
CA ALA A 427 6.20 2.76 9.31
C ALA A 427 6.38 3.35 10.72
N GLY A 428 5.30 3.71 11.38
CA GLY A 428 5.36 4.00 12.82
C GLY A 428 5.98 2.82 13.57
N ILE A 429 5.53 1.61 13.25
CA ILE A 429 6.12 0.35 13.73
C ILE A 429 6.28 -0.63 12.56
N LEU A 430 7.50 -1.12 12.35
CA LEU A 430 7.84 -2.16 11.37
C LEU A 430 8.21 -3.46 12.08
N ILE A 431 7.61 -4.57 11.68
CA ILE A 431 7.87 -5.91 12.20
C ILE A 431 8.20 -6.83 11.04
N GLU A 432 9.42 -7.35 10.97
CA GLU A 432 9.85 -8.27 9.92
C GLU A 432 10.82 -9.32 10.46
N MET A 433 10.76 -10.56 9.95
CA MET A 433 11.61 -11.66 10.43
C MET A 433 11.59 -11.74 11.96
N SER A 434 10.40 -11.67 12.57
CA SER A 434 10.19 -11.47 14.01
C SER A 434 9.03 -12.33 14.51
N LYS A 435 8.84 -12.43 15.83
CA LYS A 435 7.75 -13.25 16.41
C LYS A 435 7.21 -12.63 17.69
N GLN A 436 5.93 -12.80 18.01
CA GLN A 436 5.37 -12.44 19.34
C GLN A 436 5.66 -10.99 19.76
N ILE A 437 5.54 -10.07 18.80
CA ILE A 437 5.63 -8.62 19.05
C ILE A 437 4.25 -8.08 19.41
N THR A 438 4.15 -7.40 20.55
CA THR A 438 2.92 -6.74 21.00
C THR A 438 2.99 -5.24 20.74
N VAL A 439 1.95 -4.68 20.13
CA VAL A 439 1.70 -3.24 20.03
C VAL A 439 0.40 -2.97 20.76
N ARG A 440 0.46 -2.20 21.86
CA ARG A 440 -0.70 -1.96 22.71
C ARG A 440 -0.87 -0.48 23.04
N ASP A 441 -2.11 -0.01 22.95
CA ASP A 441 -2.49 1.33 23.44
C ASP A 441 -1.61 2.45 22.86
N CYS A 442 -1.24 2.35 21.57
CA CYS A 442 -0.45 3.37 20.89
C CYS A 442 -1.35 4.30 20.07
N SER A 443 -1.04 5.59 20.07
CA SER A 443 -1.57 6.55 19.09
C SER A 443 -0.53 6.77 18.00
N ILE A 444 -0.87 6.46 16.75
CA ILE A 444 0.05 6.52 15.61
C ILE A 444 -0.58 7.33 14.46
N TYR A 445 -0.01 8.49 14.11
CA TYR A 445 -0.57 9.34 13.05
C TYR A 445 0.43 10.20 12.30
N ASP A 446 0.01 10.94 11.26
CA ASP A 446 0.88 11.77 10.42
C ASP A 446 2.06 10.94 9.86
N CYS A 447 1.72 9.87 9.15
CA CYS A 447 2.68 8.92 8.58
C CYS A 447 2.66 9.03 7.05
N ALA A 448 3.82 9.25 6.44
CA ALA A 448 3.95 9.30 4.98
C ALA A 448 3.46 7.99 4.31
N ARG A 449 3.60 6.85 5.01
CA ARG A 449 3.09 5.53 4.65
C ARG A 449 2.36 4.85 5.83
N ALA A 450 2.79 3.69 6.31
CA ALA A 450 2.00 2.86 7.21
C ALA A 450 2.08 3.36 8.66
N GLY A 451 1.03 3.13 9.45
CA GLY A 451 1.13 3.23 10.89
C GLY A 451 1.86 2.00 11.46
N ILE A 452 1.36 0.81 11.10
CA ILE A 452 1.95 -0.48 11.50
C ILE A 452 2.09 -1.36 10.26
N ASN A 453 3.26 -1.93 10.04
CA ASN A 453 3.53 -2.89 8.98
C ASN A 453 4.14 -4.18 9.53
N ILE A 454 3.54 -5.32 9.16
CA ILE A 454 4.12 -6.66 9.36
C ILE A 454 4.63 -7.17 8.02
N GLY A 455 5.94 -7.23 7.85
CA GLY A 455 6.59 -7.79 6.66
C GLY A 455 6.71 -9.31 6.69
N ASP A 456 7.47 -9.83 5.74
CA ASP A 456 7.65 -11.25 5.51
C ASP A 456 8.54 -11.93 6.57
N GLY A 457 8.42 -13.25 6.71
CA GLY A 457 9.13 -14.01 7.76
C GLY A 457 8.71 -13.65 9.18
N ALA A 458 7.59 -12.95 9.37
CA ALA A 458 7.04 -12.62 10.68
C ALA A 458 6.20 -13.81 11.19
N TRP A 459 6.81 -14.69 12.00
CA TRP A 459 6.29 -16.03 12.31
C TRP A 459 5.02 -16.09 13.18
N GLY A 460 4.35 -14.96 13.39
CA GLY A 460 3.08 -14.85 14.05
C GLY A 460 3.16 -14.70 15.57
N GLY A 461 2.00 -14.80 16.21
CA GLY A 461 1.82 -14.54 17.65
C GLY A 461 1.84 -13.05 17.99
N HIS A 462 1.83 -12.18 16.98
CA HIS A 462 1.77 -10.74 17.16
C HIS A 462 0.41 -10.32 17.71
N LEU A 463 0.41 -9.31 18.59
CA LEU A 463 -0.81 -8.77 19.18
C LEU A 463 -0.85 -7.26 18.97
N ILE A 464 -1.86 -6.79 18.25
CA ILE A 464 -2.12 -5.37 18.03
C ILE A 464 -3.45 -5.06 18.71
N GLU A 465 -3.42 -4.26 19.77
CA GLU A 465 -4.65 -3.93 20.50
C GLU A 465 -4.72 -2.52 21.07
N GLY A 466 -5.93 -1.97 21.20
CA GLY A 466 -6.14 -0.66 21.83
C GLY A 466 -5.55 0.52 21.07
N CYS A 467 -5.12 0.35 19.83
CA CYS A 467 -4.41 1.40 19.08
C CYS A 467 -5.36 2.39 18.40
N ASP A 468 -4.92 3.63 18.20
CA ASP A 468 -5.59 4.65 17.40
C ASP A 468 -4.66 5.08 16.27
N VAL A 469 -4.91 4.61 15.05
CA VAL A 469 -4.00 4.75 13.91
C VAL A 469 -4.71 5.45 12.76
N PHE A 470 -4.28 6.67 12.42
CA PHE A 470 -4.96 7.53 11.44
C PHE A 470 -4.00 8.46 10.71
N ASP A 471 -4.45 9.18 9.68
CA ASP A 471 -3.58 10.08 8.89
C ASP A 471 -2.32 9.35 8.40
N THR A 472 -2.54 8.14 7.89
CA THR A 472 -1.52 7.26 7.33
C THR A 472 -1.69 7.16 5.82
N VAL A 473 -0.60 6.83 5.13
CA VAL A 473 -0.56 6.67 3.68
C VAL A 473 -0.89 8.01 3.03
N GLN A 474 -0.38 9.09 3.62
CA GLN A 474 -0.69 10.45 3.19
C GLN A 474 -0.10 10.75 1.82
N GLU A 475 1.16 10.36 1.59
CA GLU A 475 1.90 10.71 0.37
C GLU A 475 2.01 9.54 -0.62
N THR A 476 2.10 8.31 -0.09
CA THR A 476 2.13 7.05 -0.86
C THR A 476 0.73 6.53 -1.16
N HIS A 477 0.60 5.46 -1.96
CA HIS A 477 -0.69 4.82 -2.29
C HIS A 477 -0.59 3.29 -2.20
N ASP A 478 -1.74 2.60 -2.24
CA ASP A 478 -1.87 1.12 -2.30
C ASP A 478 -1.22 0.44 -1.07
N HIS A 479 -1.72 0.83 0.10
CA HIS A 479 -1.26 0.32 1.39
C HIS A 479 -2.37 0.42 2.45
N GLY A 480 -2.05 0.19 3.72
CA GLY A 480 -2.98 0.50 4.81
C GLY A 480 -2.36 1.13 6.06
N SER A 481 -3.25 1.64 6.93
CA SER A 481 -2.90 2.09 8.29
C SER A 481 -2.28 0.94 9.08
N PHE A 482 -2.94 -0.21 9.03
CA PHE A 482 -2.31 -1.52 9.19
C PHE A 482 -2.06 -2.13 7.81
N ASN A 483 -0.88 -2.69 7.58
CA ASN A 483 -0.62 -3.53 6.43
C ASN A 483 0.20 -4.77 6.84
N SER A 484 -0.02 -5.89 6.13
CA SER A 484 0.87 -7.04 6.21
C SER A 484 1.20 -7.66 4.86
N TRP A 485 2.40 -8.23 4.77
CA TRP A 485 2.79 -9.19 3.74
C TRP A 485 3.07 -10.56 4.37
N GLY A 486 2.73 -11.62 3.63
CA GLY A 486 3.01 -13.02 3.96
C GLY A 486 3.53 -13.74 2.72
N ARG A 487 4.45 -13.11 1.99
CA ARG A 487 5.12 -13.58 0.77
C ARG A 487 6.18 -14.65 1.09
N ASP A 488 5.89 -15.48 2.08
CA ASP A 488 6.76 -16.50 2.65
C ASP A 488 7.03 -17.66 1.68
N ARG A 489 7.68 -18.73 2.17
CA ARG A 489 8.23 -19.77 1.28
C ARG A 489 7.18 -20.50 0.41
N PHE A 490 5.91 -20.50 0.81
CA PHE A 490 4.79 -21.07 0.04
C PHE A 490 4.29 -20.14 -1.09
N TRP A 491 4.48 -18.84 -0.94
CA TRP A 491 3.80 -17.83 -1.73
C TRP A 491 4.51 -17.60 -3.06
N ARG A 492 3.71 -17.57 -4.14
CA ARG A 492 4.19 -17.25 -5.48
C ARG A 492 3.16 -16.37 -6.19
N SER A 493 3.67 -15.43 -7.00
CA SER A 493 2.84 -14.54 -7.82
C SER A 493 2.06 -15.27 -8.93
N ASP A 494 2.47 -16.49 -9.32
CA ASP A 494 1.69 -17.38 -10.18
C ASP A 494 0.73 -18.25 -9.36
N ARG A 495 -0.35 -17.61 -8.92
CA ARG A 495 -1.37 -18.12 -8.00
C ARG A 495 -1.77 -19.58 -8.20
N ASP A 496 -1.97 -20.04 -9.44
CA ASP A 496 -2.46 -21.40 -9.71
C ASP A 496 -1.47 -22.49 -9.25
N VAL A 497 -0.17 -22.19 -9.25
CA VAL A 497 0.87 -23.10 -8.73
C VAL A 497 0.74 -23.22 -7.21
N THR A 498 0.58 -22.08 -6.51
CA THR A 498 0.35 -22.09 -5.06
C THR A 498 -0.98 -22.78 -4.71
N GLN A 499 -2.06 -22.53 -5.46
CA GLN A 499 -3.35 -23.20 -5.25
C GLN A 499 -3.19 -24.72 -5.33
N ALA A 500 -2.59 -25.23 -6.41
CA ALA A 500 -2.40 -26.66 -6.59
C ALA A 500 -1.54 -27.29 -5.47
N ALA A 501 -0.49 -26.59 -5.03
CA ALA A 501 0.36 -27.05 -3.94
C ALA A 501 -0.38 -27.11 -2.60
N VAL A 502 -1.16 -26.08 -2.26
CA VAL A 502 -1.93 -26.04 -1.01
C VAL A 502 -3.09 -27.03 -1.02
N ASP A 503 -3.72 -27.28 -2.16
CA ASP A 503 -4.75 -28.33 -2.28
C ASP A 503 -4.17 -29.74 -1.98
N MET A 504 -2.89 -29.97 -2.27
CA MET A 504 -2.18 -31.21 -1.92
C MET A 504 -1.68 -31.23 -0.47
N GLU A 505 -1.16 -30.09 0.01
CA GLU A 505 -0.61 -29.91 1.36
C GLU A 505 -1.24 -28.65 2.04
N PRO A 506 -2.42 -28.78 2.68
CA PRO A 506 -3.15 -27.63 3.24
C PRO A 506 -2.40 -26.83 4.32
N ASN A 507 -1.33 -27.40 4.87
CA ASN A 507 -0.53 -26.77 5.93
C ASN A 507 0.60 -25.87 5.41
N LEU A 508 0.86 -25.83 4.09
CA LEU A 508 1.96 -25.01 3.52
C LEU A 508 1.95 -23.54 3.96
N PRO A 509 0.79 -22.82 3.99
CA PRO A 509 0.77 -21.42 4.41
C PRO A 509 1.14 -21.18 5.88
N PHE A 510 1.02 -22.22 6.71
CA PHE A 510 1.29 -22.14 8.15
C PHE A 510 2.72 -22.55 8.52
N LEU A 511 3.57 -22.84 7.51
CA LEU A 511 5.00 -23.07 7.75
C LEU A 511 5.69 -21.82 8.28
N ASP A 512 5.29 -20.63 7.82
CA ASP A 512 5.85 -19.37 8.30
C ASP A 512 4.82 -18.58 9.12
N ALA A 513 3.52 -18.64 8.82
CA ALA A 513 2.47 -18.10 9.70
C ALA A 513 2.13 -19.05 10.87
N VAL A 514 3.12 -19.38 11.70
CA VAL A 514 3.07 -20.48 12.68
C VAL A 514 2.07 -20.21 13.81
N GLU A 515 2.07 -18.99 14.34
CA GLU A 515 1.16 -18.57 15.42
C GLU A 515 0.17 -17.53 14.91
N THR A 516 -1.04 -17.52 15.47
CA THR A 516 -2.07 -16.59 15.01
C THR A 516 -1.71 -15.16 15.41
N THR A 517 -1.73 -14.24 14.45
CA THR A 517 -1.64 -12.80 14.69
C THR A 517 -3.01 -12.24 15.01
N VAL A 518 -3.12 -11.40 16.03
CA VAL A 518 -4.40 -10.85 16.51
C VAL A 518 -4.41 -9.32 16.37
N ILE A 519 -5.46 -8.79 15.74
CA ILE A 519 -5.74 -7.35 15.65
C ILE A 519 -7.10 -7.08 16.29
N ARG A 520 -7.13 -6.32 17.39
CA ARG A 520 -8.39 -6.08 18.10
C ARG A 520 -8.54 -4.75 18.79
N ASN A 521 -9.76 -4.38 19.13
CA ASN A 521 -10.08 -3.23 19.99
C ASN A 521 -9.37 -1.94 19.55
N SER A 522 -9.19 -1.73 18.23
CA SER A 522 -8.39 -0.64 17.68
C SER A 522 -9.20 0.17 16.66
N ARG A 523 -8.81 1.44 16.48
CA ARG A 523 -9.42 2.37 15.52
C ARG A 523 -8.43 2.72 14.42
N TRP A 524 -8.93 2.73 13.19
CA TRP A 524 -8.12 2.79 11.97
C TRP A 524 -8.68 3.80 10.96
N ARG A 525 -7.83 4.60 10.33
CA ARG A 525 -8.18 5.45 9.20
C ARG A 525 -7.02 5.62 8.22
N CYS A 526 -7.22 5.16 6.99
CA CYS A 526 -6.26 5.34 5.89
C CYS A 526 -6.71 6.42 4.90
N ASP A 527 -5.76 7.20 4.38
CA ASP A 527 -6.03 8.28 3.41
C ASP A 527 -5.98 7.81 1.94
N HIS A 528 -5.05 6.92 1.58
CA HIS A 528 -4.91 6.39 0.21
C HIS A 528 -4.74 4.87 0.17
N GLY A 529 -5.72 4.14 0.69
CA GLY A 529 -5.74 2.67 0.69
C GLY A 529 -6.78 2.10 1.67
N TRP A 530 -6.39 1.08 2.44
CA TRP A 530 -7.29 0.37 3.36
C TRP A 530 -6.97 0.66 4.82
N ASP A 531 -7.97 0.60 5.69
CA ASP A 531 -7.74 0.77 7.13
C ASP A 531 -6.95 -0.42 7.69
N ILE A 532 -7.33 -1.63 7.25
CA ILE A 532 -6.59 -2.87 7.48
C ILE A 532 -6.36 -3.54 6.12
N ASP A 533 -5.10 -3.63 5.72
CA ASP A 533 -4.65 -4.22 4.46
C ASP A 533 -3.87 -5.53 4.68
N LEU A 534 -4.56 -6.68 4.62
CA LEU A 534 -3.87 -7.97 4.56
C LEU A 534 -3.51 -8.25 3.10
N ASP A 535 -2.29 -7.91 2.74
CA ASP A 535 -1.77 -7.99 1.37
C ASP A 535 -1.11 -9.36 1.11
N ASP A 536 -0.45 -9.52 -0.04
CA ASP A 536 0.12 -10.77 -0.60
C ASP A 536 0.48 -11.84 0.44
N GLY A 537 -0.31 -12.93 0.47
CA GLY A 537 0.01 -14.15 1.21
C GLY A 537 -0.24 -14.10 2.72
N SER A 538 -0.66 -12.95 3.27
CA SER A 538 -0.97 -12.78 4.68
C SER A 538 -1.91 -13.87 5.19
N SER A 539 -1.45 -14.69 6.13
CA SER A 539 -2.15 -15.90 6.60
C SER A 539 -2.15 -15.98 8.12
N ASN A 540 -3.14 -16.69 8.69
CA ASN A 540 -3.31 -16.94 10.12
C ASN A 540 -3.56 -15.69 10.99
N TYR A 541 -4.66 -14.99 10.70
CA TYR A 541 -5.06 -13.75 11.39
C TYR A 541 -6.43 -13.87 12.07
N ASP A 542 -6.56 -13.30 13.26
CA ASP A 542 -7.83 -13.02 13.93
C ASP A 542 -8.02 -11.50 14.05
N ILE A 543 -9.11 -10.95 13.53
CA ILE A 543 -9.37 -9.51 13.40
C ILE A 543 -10.75 -9.19 13.97
N TYR A 544 -10.83 -8.57 15.14
CA TYR A 544 -12.13 -8.34 15.78
C TYR A 544 -12.22 -7.11 16.67
N ASN A 545 -13.43 -6.59 16.85
CA ASN A 545 -13.69 -5.39 17.64
C ASN A 545 -12.90 -4.16 17.13
N ASN A 546 -12.74 -4.03 15.81
CA ASN A 546 -12.08 -2.87 15.23
C ASN A 546 -13.09 -1.89 14.65
N LEU A 547 -12.77 -0.60 14.76
CA LEU A 547 -13.50 0.49 14.11
C LEU A 547 -12.66 1.03 12.94
N LEU A 548 -13.16 0.84 11.72
CA LEU A 548 -12.50 1.22 10.47
C LEU A 548 -13.25 2.42 9.89
N LEU A 549 -12.58 3.57 9.80
CA LEU A 549 -13.23 4.85 9.52
C LEU A 549 -13.23 5.26 8.03
N SER A 550 -12.52 4.56 7.14
CA SER A 550 -12.34 5.03 5.76
C SER A 550 -12.14 3.90 4.76
N GLY A 551 -10.96 3.27 4.75
CA GLY A 551 -10.51 2.36 3.70
C GLY A 551 -11.11 0.95 3.78
N GLY A 552 -11.72 0.57 4.90
CA GLY A 552 -12.31 -0.76 5.08
C GLY A 552 -11.27 -1.88 5.22
N LEU A 553 -11.72 -3.12 5.04
CA LEU A 553 -10.94 -4.33 5.31
C LEU A 553 -10.57 -5.06 4.01
N LYS A 554 -9.28 -5.13 3.68
CA LYS A 554 -8.76 -5.88 2.52
C LYS A 554 -8.17 -7.21 2.92
N LEU A 555 -8.56 -8.24 2.15
CA LEU A 555 -8.04 -9.61 2.24
C LEU A 555 -7.53 -10.04 0.86
N ARG A 556 -6.21 -10.00 0.65
CA ARG A 556 -5.53 -10.36 -0.61
C ARG A 556 -4.56 -11.52 -0.40
N GLU A 557 -4.87 -12.65 -1.02
CA GLU A 557 -4.10 -13.91 -0.98
C GLU A 557 -3.92 -14.41 0.47
N GLY A 558 -3.48 -15.65 0.67
CA GLY A 558 -3.33 -16.21 2.02
C GLY A 558 -4.55 -17.00 2.54
N PHE A 559 -4.42 -17.46 3.79
CA PHE A 559 -5.23 -18.54 4.38
C PHE A 559 -5.55 -18.29 5.86
N ARG A 560 -6.72 -18.78 6.30
CA ARG A 560 -7.23 -18.74 7.68
C ARG A 560 -7.18 -17.33 8.28
N ARG A 561 -7.87 -16.39 7.65
CA ARG A 561 -8.11 -15.05 8.18
C ARG A 561 -9.54 -14.94 8.67
N HIS A 562 -9.71 -14.71 9.96
CA HIS A 562 -11.01 -14.63 10.62
C HIS A 562 -11.27 -13.19 11.01
N ALA A 563 -12.32 -12.59 10.47
CA ALA A 563 -12.71 -11.22 10.75
C ALA A 563 -14.15 -11.14 11.27
N TRP A 564 -14.33 -10.78 12.53
CA TRP A 564 -15.65 -10.70 13.13
C TRP A 564 -15.83 -9.53 14.07
N ASN A 565 -17.08 -9.11 14.27
CA ASN A 565 -17.41 -8.04 15.22
C ASN A 565 -16.70 -6.69 14.94
N ASN A 566 -16.38 -6.40 13.69
CA ASN A 566 -15.82 -5.13 13.27
C ASN A 566 -16.90 -4.19 12.72
N ILE A 567 -16.64 -2.89 12.78
CA ILE A 567 -17.48 -1.85 12.17
C ILE A 567 -16.66 -1.14 11.11
N THR A 568 -17.18 -1.05 9.88
CA THR A 568 -16.56 -0.27 8.80
C THR A 568 -17.48 0.88 8.38
N ILE A 569 -17.00 2.11 8.55
CA ILE A 569 -17.76 3.32 8.24
C ILE A 569 -17.59 3.68 6.78
N ASN A 570 -18.71 3.92 6.09
CA ASN A 570 -18.81 4.28 4.66
C ASN A 570 -18.12 3.30 3.67
N ASN A 571 -17.67 2.16 4.17
CA ASN A 571 -16.93 1.15 3.42
C ASN A 571 -17.32 -0.27 3.91
N GLY A 572 -16.57 -1.29 3.49
CA GLY A 572 -16.87 -2.69 3.79
C GLY A 572 -15.69 -3.60 3.55
N LEU A 573 -15.99 -4.82 3.10
CA LEU A 573 -15.02 -5.86 2.79
C LEU A 573 -14.49 -5.75 1.35
N HIS A 574 -13.17 -5.87 1.19
CA HIS A 574 -12.48 -5.95 -0.10
C HIS A 574 -11.84 -7.33 -0.27
N PRO A 575 -12.59 -8.34 -0.76
CA PRO A 575 -12.01 -9.63 -1.09
C PRO A 575 -11.21 -9.50 -2.41
N HIS A 576 -9.95 -9.12 -2.29
CA HIS A 576 -9.19 -8.58 -3.42
C HIS A 576 -8.74 -9.67 -4.38
N VAL A 577 -8.01 -10.67 -3.89
CA VAL A 577 -7.54 -11.83 -4.66
C VAL A 577 -7.60 -13.04 -3.74
N TRP A 578 -8.38 -14.09 -4.04
CA TRP A 578 -8.54 -15.23 -3.12
C TRP A 578 -8.17 -16.57 -3.74
N TYR A 579 -7.61 -17.46 -2.90
CA TYR A 579 -7.48 -18.89 -3.16
C TYR A 579 -8.80 -19.62 -2.86
N ASN A 580 -9.05 -20.76 -3.49
CA ASN A 580 -10.08 -21.69 -3.03
C ASN A 580 -9.63 -22.39 -1.73
N ASN A 581 -10.59 -22.78 -0.89
CA ASN A 581 -10.33 -23.45 0.39
C ASN A 581 -9.40 -22.66 1.32
N SER A 582 -9.46 -21.33 1.25
CA SER A 582 -8.59 -20.48 2.06
C SER A 582 -8.87 -20.59 3.56
N GLY A 583 -10.06 -21.05 3.97
CA GLY A 583 -10.46 -21.12 5.37
C GLY A 583 -10.73 -19.75 6.00
N ASP A 584 -10.88 -18.70 5.18
CA ASP A 584 -11.25 -17.36 5.65
C ASP A 584 -12.69 -17.35 6.15
N GLU A 585 -12.92 -16.61 7.23
CA GLU A 585 -14.26 -16.40 7.81
C GLU A 585 -14.49 -14.92 8.08
N VAL A 586 -15.59 -14.37 7.58
CA VAL A 586 -16.01 -12.97 7.76
C VAL A 586 -17.47 -12.96 8.17
N TYR A 587 -17.74 -12.69 9.45
CA TYR A 587 -19.08 -12.82 10.04
C TYR A 587 -19.29 -11.85 11.21
N SER A 588 -20.54 -11.59 11.58
CA SER A 588 -20.89 -10.71 12.70
C SER A 588 -20.35 -9.28 12.58
N ASN A 589 -20.06 -8.79 11.36
CA ASN A 589 -19.56 -7.42 11.15
C ASN A 589 -20.70 -6.47 10.75
N ILE A 590 -20.50 -5.18 10.99
CA ILE A 590 -21.33 -4.10 10.45
C ILE A 590 -20.56 -3.44 9.30
N PHE A 591 -21.10 -3.55 8.08
CA PHE A 591 -20.56 -2.96 6.87
C PHE A 591 -21.50 -1.88 6.33
N MET A 592 -20.95 -0.79 5.77
CA MET A 592 -21.73 0.31 5.19
C MET A 592 -21.63 0.37 3.65
N ALA A 593 -20.85 -0.52 3.05
CA ALA A 593 -20.74 -0.68 1.61
C ALA A 593 -20.83 -2.16 1.20
N ALA A 594 -21.24 -2.38 -0.06
CA ALA A 594 -21.23 -3.70 -0.66
C ALA A 594 -19.78 -4.24 -0.74
N PRO A 595 -19.56 -5.55 -0.60
CA PRO A 595 -18.24 -6.12 -0.76
C PRO A 595 -17.65 -5.83 -2.16
N GLN A 596 -16.35 -5.49 -2.21
CA GLN A 596 -15.66 -5.02 -3.42
C GLN A 596 -14.58 -6.01 -3.86
N GLY A 597 -14.98 -7.05 -4.59
CA GLY A 597 -14.03 -8.06 -5.08
C GLY A 597 -13.31 -7.63 -6.36
N ALA A 598 -12.02 -7.97 -6.48
CA ALA A 598 -11.21 -7.67 -7.68
C ALA A 598 -10.96 -8.92 -8.56
N ARG A 599 -10.13 -9.89 -8.11
CA ARG A 599 -9.83 -11.15 -8.81
C ARG A 599 -10.22 -12.37 -7.97
N MET A 600 -11.53 -12.60 -7.89
CA MET A 600 -12.12 -13.74 -7.18
C MET A 600 -12.13 -15.01 -8.07
N PRO A 601 -12.02 -16.22 -7.50
CA PRO A 601 -12.22 -17.45 -8.26
C PRO A 601 -13.61 -17.46 -8.90
N SER A 602 -13.69 -17.78 -10.20
CA SER A 602 -14.97 -18.05 -10.85
C SER A 602 -15.46 -19.47 -10.52
N HIS A 603 -16.79 -19.65 -10.49
CA HIS A 603 -17.60 -20.87 -10.39
C HIS A 603 -17.54 -21.81 -9.14
N THR A 604 -16.65 -21.66 -8.16
CA THR A 604 -16.76 -22.47 -6.91
C THR A 604 -16.58 -21.71 -5.61
N ALA A 605 -15.63 -20.77 -5.50
CA ALA A 605 -15.35 -19.97 -4.31
C ALA A 605 -15.50 -20.76 -2.97
N LYS A 606 -14.99 -21.99 -2.95
CA LYS A 606 -15.25 -22.97 -1.88
C LYS A 606 -14.37 -22.73 -0.64
N GLY A 607 -14.80 -23.32 0.47
CA GLY A 607 -14.03 -23.48 1.71
C GLY A 607 -13.69 -22.16 2.41
N LYS A 608 -14.66 -21.26 2.43
CA LYS A 608 -14.63 -20.00 3.18
C LYS A 608 -16.06 -19.57 3.53
N ARG A 609 -16.18 -18.65 4.47
CA ARG A 609 -17.47 -18.13 4.96
C ARG A 609 -17.45 -16.61 4.93
N VAL A 610 -18.29 -16.00 4.11
CA VAL A 610 -18.64 -14.58 4.24
C VAL A 610 -20.13 -14.56 4.48
N ASP A 611 -20.57 -14.55 5.74
CA ASP A 611 -21.99 -14.73 6.05
C ASP A 611 -22.37 -14.27 7.46
N GLY A 612 -23.61 -13.85 7.63
CA GLY A 612 -24.11 -13.33 8.90
C GLY A 612 -23.50 -11.98 9.24
N ASN A 613 -23.45 -11.06 8.27
CA ASN A 613 -23.05 -9.66 8.46
C ASN A 613 -24.27 -8.74 8.34
N LEU A 614 -24.17 -7.52 8.88
CA LEU A 614 -25.18 -6.47 8.72
C LEU A 614 -24.65 -5.45 7.73
N PHE A 615 -25.43 -5.18 6.68
CA PHE A 615 -25.15 -4.13 5.72
C PHE A 615 -26.07 -2.94 5.98
N PHE A 616 -25.50 -1.79 6.34
CA PHE A 616 -26.27 -0.57 6.55
C PHE A 616 -26.50 0.15 5.22
N SER A 617 -27.65 -0.12 4.61
CA SER A 617 -28.02 0.46 3.32
C SER A 617 -29.53 0.53 3.12
N GLU A 618 -29.99 1.46 2.28
CA GLU A 618 -31.35 1.47 1.76
C GLU A 618 -31.58 0.36 0.71
N ASN A 619 -30.52 -0.22 0.12
CA ASN A 619 -30.61 -1.27 -0.89
C ASN A 619 -30.59 -2.67 -0.27
N GLN A 620 -31.76 -3.32 -0.24
CA GLN A 620 -31.92 -4.69 0.25
C GLN A 620 -31.11 -5.75 -0.52
N LYS A 621 -30.68 -5.46 -1.75
CA LYS A 621 -29.86 -6.35 -2.58
C LYS A 621 -28.35 -6.16 -2.38
N MET A 622 -27.91 -5.28 -1.49
CA MET A 622 -26.49 -4.98 -1.26
C MET A 622 -25.66 -6.24 -0.95
N LYS A 623 -26.26 -7.18 -0.21
CA LYS A 623 -25.66 -8.46 0.16
C LYS A 623 -25.64 -9.51 -0.96
N ASP A 624 -26.37 -9.29 -2.07
CA ASP A 624 -26.64 -10.35 -3.03
C ASP A 624 -25.44 -10.69 -3.94
N ARG A 625 -24.41 -9.82 -4.00
CA ARG A 625 -23.25 -9.92 -4.92
C ARG A 625 -22.59 -11.30 -4.91
N PHE A 626 -22.53 -11.95 -3.75
CA PHE A 626 -21.87 -13.25 -3.58
C PHE A 626 -22.80 -14.40 -3.22
N THR A 627 -24.11 -14.19 -3.25
CA THR A 627 -25.12 -15.23 -2.94
C THR A 627 -25.05 -16.43 -3.88
N GLN A 628 -24.64 -16.24 -5.13
CA GLN A 628 -24.40 -17.33 -6.08
C GLN A 628 -23.31 -18.32 -5.62
N PHE A 629 -22.45 -17.92 -4.69
CA PHE A 629 -21.42 -18.78 -4.10
C PHE A 629 -21.85 -19.39 -2.74
N GLY A 630 -23.09 -19.13 -2.31
CA GLY A 630 -23.59 -19.50 -0.98
C GLY A 630 -23.11 -18.59 0.15
N TRP A 631 -22.60 -17.39 -0.17
CA TRP A 631 -22.21 -16.38 0.81
C TRP A 631 -23.34 -15.37 1.04
N ASP A 632 -23.30 -14.68 2.17
CA ASP A 632 -24.25 -13.64 2.55
C ASP A 632 -25.73 -14.09 2.46
N VAL A 633 -25.95 -15.37 2.77
CA VAL A 633 -27.27 -16.01 2.80
C VAL A 633 -28.02 -15.61 4.07
N ASN A 634 -27.32 -15.52 5.19
CA ASN A 634 -27.83 -15.15 6.51
C ASN A 634 -27.48 -13.71 6.90
N SER A 635 -26.75 -12.99 6.05
CA SER A 635 -26.52 -11.55 6.22
C SER A 635 -27.84 -10.75 6.09
N ILE A 636 -27.95 -9.65 6.84
CA ILE A 636 -29.14 -8.78 6.86
C ILE A 636 -28.81 -7.38 6.36
N VAL A 637 -29.80 -6.67 5.81
CA VAL A 637 -29.70 -5.24 5.45
C VAL A 637 -30.62 -4.46 6.37
N ALA A 638 -30.05 -3.67 7.28
CA ALA A 638 -30.81 -2.94 8.30
C ALA A 638 -30.04 -1.71 8.81
N ASP A 639 -30.74 -0.82 9.50
CA ASP A 639 -30.10 0.24 10.29
C ASP A 639 -29.46 -0.38 11.54
N PRO A 640 -28.15 -0.20 11.79
CA PRO A 640 -27.49 -0.71 12.98
C PRO A 640 -27.93 0.01 14.26
N GLU A 641 -28.62 1.15 14.19
CA GLU A 641 -29.05 1.95 15.34
C GLU A 641 -27.87 2.38 16.24
N PHE A 642 -26.86 3.01 15.62
CA PHE A 642 -25.71 3.56 16.36
C PHE A 642 -26.15 4.60 17.41
N ILE A 643 -25.47 4.63 18.56
CA ILE A 643 -25.82 5.48 19.70
C ILE A 643 -25.53 6.97 19.44
N ASP A 644 -24.29 7.31 19.10
CA ASP A 644 -23.88 8.69 18.79
C ASP A 644 -22.71 8.73 17.79
N PRO A 645 -22.96 8.34 16.53
CA PRO A 645 -21.91 8.23 15.52
C PRO A 645 -21.26 9.58 15.19
N ALA A 646 -21.94 10.71 15.44
CA ALA A 646 -21.39 12.05 15.21
C ALA A 646 -20.25 12.40 16.18
N GLN A 647 -20.24 11.80 17.38
CA GLN A 647 -19.16 11.92 18.36
C GLN A 647 -18.21 10.71 18.36
N GLY A 648 -18.38 9.78 17.41
CA GLY A 648 -17.55 8.58 17.28
C GLY A 648 -18.01 7.39 18.13
N ASP A 649 -19.20 7.43 18.74
CA ASP A 649 -19.77 6.28 19.45
C ASP A 649 -20.61 5.41 18.52
N PHE A 650 -19.93 4.42 17.91
CA PHE A 650 -20.53 3.44 17.00
C PHE A 650 -21.02 2.18 17.70
N ARG A 651 -21.20 2.21 19.02
CA ARG A 651 -21.98 1.15 19.69
C ARG A 651 -23.41 1.19 19.19
N VAL A 652 -24.07 0.04 19.20
CA VAL A 652 -25.47 -0.10 18.79
C VAL A 652 -26.41 -0.10 20.00
N ALA A 653 -27.61 0.46 19.84
CA ALA A 653 -28.64 0.49 20.88
C ALA A 653 -29.16 -0.92 21.21
N LYS A 654 -29.74 -1.10 22.41
CA LYS A 654 -30.20 -2.41 22.93
C LYS A 654 -31.19 -3.17 22.01
N GLY A 655 -31.92 -2.46 21.15
CA GLY A 655 -32.88 -3.03 20.20
C GLY A 655 -32.31 -3.38 18.82
N SER A 656 -31.02 -3.10 18.61
CA SER A 656 -30.41 -3.14 17.28
C SER A 656 -30.52 -4.52 16.62
N PRO A 657 -30.80 -4.56 15.30
CA PRO A 657 -30.76 -5.80 14.54
C PRO A 657 -29.35 -6.41 14.46
N ALA A 658 -28.29 -5.65 14.75
CA ALA A 658 -26.92 -6.18 14.77
C ALA A 658 -26.75 -7.35 15.76
N PHE A 659 -27.50 -7.39 16.87
CA PHE A 659 -27.43 -8.52 17.79
C PHE A 659 -27.91 -9.84 17.17
N GLN A 660 -28.73 -9.81 16.11
CA GLN A 660 -29.24 -11.02 15.44
C GLN A 660 -28.15 -11.74 14.66
N ILE A 661 -27.13 -11.02 14.20
CA ILE A 661 -25.98 -11.58 13.50
C ILE A 661 -24.84 -11.97 14.47
N GLY A 662 -25.04 -11.82 15.78
CA GLY A 662 -24.02 -12.08 16.80
C GLY A 662 -23.02 -10.95 17.01
N PHE A 663 -23.32 -9.73 16.54
CA PHE A 663 -22.50 -8.55 16.86
C PHE A 663 -22.60 -8.22 18.36
N GLU A 664 -21.47 -7.85 18.98
CA GLU A 664 -21.35 -7.42 20.36
C GLU A 664 -20.71 -6.04 20.44
N ASN A 665 -21.27 -5.14 21.25
CA ASN A 665 -20.66 -3.84 21.48
C ASN A 665 -19.28 -3.98 22.15
N PHE A 666 -18.32 -3.19 21.67
CA PHE A 666 -17.00 -3.03 22.29
C PHE A 666 -16.76 -1.54 22.68
N PRO A 667 -15.80 -1.25 23.58
CA PRO A 667 -15.53 0.11 24.02
C PRO A 667 -15.06 1.03 22.88
N MET A 668 -15.61 2.24 22.79
CA MET A 668 -15.26 3.26 21.78
C MET A 668 -14.38 4.39 22.32
N ASP A 669 -14.08 4.36 23.62
CA ASP A 669 -13.34 5.39 24.37
C ASP A 669 -11.97 4.91 24.86
N GLN A 670 -11.55 3.71 24.43
CA GLN A 670 -10.30 3.04 24.84
C GLN A 670 -9.27 2.95 23.72
N PHE A 671 -9.35 3.76 22.67
CA PHE A 671 -8.31 3.79 21.62
C PHE A 671 -7.14 4.69 22.00
N GLY A 672 -5.94 4.32 21.58
CA GLY A 672 -4.74 5.14 21.64
C GLY A 672 -4.05 5.17 23.00
N VAL A 673 -3.09 6.09 23.12
CA VAL A 673 -2.25 6.30 24.31
C VAL A 673 -3.06 6.58 25.58
N LYS A 674 -2.64 5.97 26.70
CA LYS A 674 -3.25 6.09 28.04
C LYS A 674 -2.48 7.04 28.95
N LYS A 675 -1.15 7.14 28.81
CA LYS A 675 -0.31 8.04 29.59
C LYS A 675 -0.84 9.46 29.49
N SER A 676 -1.18 10.04 30.63
CA SER A 676 -1.92 11.32 30.69
C SER A 676 -1.21 12.48 29.99
N SER A 677 0.12 12.57 30.08
CA SER A 677 0.90 13.61 29.39
C SER A 677 0.85 13.47 27.87
N LEU A 678 0.99 12.24 27.36
CA LEU A 678 0.92 11.96 25.93
C LEU A 678 -0.50 12.10 25.39
N ARG A 679 -1.50 11.61 26.12
CA ARG A 679 -2.92 11.75 25.74
C ARG A 679 -3.36 13.21 25.65
N ALA A 680 -2.75 14.10 26.44
CA ALA A 680 -3.05 15.53 26.40
C ALA A 680 -2.57 16.23 25.11
N ILE A 681 -1.59 15.66 24.42
CA ILE A 681 -1.03 16.21 23.17
C ILE A 681 -1.36 15.36 21.93
N ALA A 682 -1.88 14.15 22.11
CA ALA A 682 -2.28 13.28 21.01
C ALA A 682 -3.48 13.86 20.24
N GLU A 683 -3.36 13.88 18.91
CA GLU A 683 -4.49 14.19 18.04
C GLU A 683 -5.51 13.03 18.01
N THR A 684 -6.69 13.31 17.47
CA THR A 684 -7.74 12.32 17.26
C THR A 684 -8.22 12.36 15.80
N PRO A 685 -8.56 11.22 15.19
CA PRO A 685 -9.02 11.19 13.82
C PRO A 685 -10.31 11.97 13.64
N ILE A 686 -10.47 12.57 12.47
CA ILE A 686 -11.74 13.12 12.01
C ILE A 686 -12.75 11.97 11.90
N ILE A 687 -13.86 12.09 12.63
CA ILE A 687 -14.96 11.13 12.53
C ILE A 687 -15.74 11.42 11.23
N PRO A 688 -15.81 10.45 10.30
CA PRO A 688 -16.53 10.65 9.05
C PRO A 688 -18.03 10.78 9.31
N GLN A 689 -18.70 11.62 8.52
CA GLN A 689 -20.16 11.61 8.49
C GLN A 689 -20.66 10.31 7.88
N LEU A 690 -21.72 9.73 8.45
CA LEU A 690 -22.32 8.52 7.91
C LEU A 690 -22.95 8.78 6.55
N GLU A 691 -22.39 8.14 5.54
CA GLU A 691 -22.97 8.07 4.21
C GLU A 691 -23.82 6.81 4.14
N ILE A 692 -25.14 6.96 4.25
CA ILE A 692 -26.05 5.85 3.96
C ILE A 692 -25.97 5.60 2.46
N GLN A 693 -25.17 4.62 2.09
CA GLN A 693 -24.95 4.29 0.69
C GLN A 693 -26.25 3.79 0.06
N ARG A 694 -26.83 4.62 -0.81
CA ARG A 694 -27.83 4.22 -1.80
C ARG A 694 -27.12 3.58 -2.99
N GLN A 695 -26.56 2.38 -2.84
CA GLN A 695 -25.87 1.73 -3.96
C GLN A 695 -26.65 0.54 -4.51
N LEU A 696 -27.52 0.81 -5.50
CA LEU A 696 -27.13 0.64 -6.91
C LEU A 696 -26.91 2.07 -7.44
N ALA A 697 -25.71 2.39 -7.93
CA ALA A 697 -25.24 3.77 -8.17
C ALA A 697 -26.30 4.74 -8.75
N LYS A 698 -26.50 5.89 -8.09
CA LYS A 698 -26.90 7.12 -8.79
C LYS A 698 -25.63 7.69 -9.45
N PRO A 699 -25.63 7.98 -10.76
CA PRO A 699 -24.53 8.69 -11.37
C PRO A 699 -24.41 10.10 -10.77
N ARG A 700 -23.18 10.61 -10.69
CA ARG A 700 -22.95 12.06 -10.58
C ARG A 700 -23.77 12.78 -11.66
N ARG A 701 -24.18 14.02 -11.43
CA ARG A 701 -25.00 14.80 -12.37
C ARG A 701 -24.34 15.03 -13.74
N ASP A 702 -23.04 14.70 -13.87
CA ASP A 702 -22.26 14.71 -15.10
C ASP A 702 -21.84 13.30 -15.58
N SER A 703 -22.46 12.24 -15.06
CA SER A 703 -22.24 10.86 -15.47
C SER A 703 -23.52 10.29 -16.09
N PRO A 704 -23.47 9.65 -17.26
CA PRO A 704 -24.63 9.00 -17.87
C PRO A 704 -25.28 7.99 -16.90
N GLN A 705 -26.61 7.87 -16.95
CA GLN A 705 -27.39 6.91 -16.16
C GLN A 705 -26.86 5.47 -16.25
N PRO A 706 -27.02 4.62 -15.21
CA PRO A 706 -26.60 3.22 -15.29
C PRO A 706 -27.53 2.52 -16.27
N ALA A 707 -27.06 2.40 -17.51
CA ALA A 707 -27.51 1.39 -18.43
C ALA A 707 -27.25 0.02 -17.77
N THR A 708 -28.16 -0.93 -17.95
CA THR A 708 -27.84 -2.36 -17.82
C THR A 708 -26.47 -2.57 -18.45
N GLU A 709 -25.45 -2.99 -17.69
CA GLU A 709 -24.08 -3.07 -18.21
C GLU A 709 -24.05 -3.98 -19.44
N ILE A 710 -23.98 -3.36 -20.63
CA ILE A 710 -23.76 -4.08 -21.87
C ILE A 710 -22.34 -4.61 -21.77
N SER A 711 -22.21 -5.94 -21.73
CA SER A 711 -20.91 -6.57 -21.60
C SER A 711 -20.12 -6.37 -22.88
N SER A 712 -18.93 -5.78 -22.78
CA SER A 712 -18.03 -5.65 -23.92
C SER A 712 -17.18 -6.91 -24.12
N TYR A 713 -16.89 -7.22 -25.37
CA TYR A 713 -16.11 -8.39 -25.79
C TYR A 713 -14.98 -8.02 -26.74
N PHE A 714 -13.83 -8.64 -26.55
CA PHE A 714 -12.66 -8.51 -27.40
C PHE A 714 -12.19 -9.92 -27.82
N LEU A 715 -12.19 -10.22 -29.12
CA LEU A 715 -11.77 -11.54 -29.65
C LEU A 715 -12.51 -12.73 -28.98
N GLY A 716 -13.79 -12.53 -28.62
CA GLY A 716 -14.63 -13.51 -27.93
C GLY A 716 -14.39 -13.65 -26.41
N SER A 717 -13.52 -12.84 -25.81
CA SER A 717 -13.35 -12.74 -24.35
C SER A 717 -14.13 -11.55 -23.78
N ARG A 718 -14.62 -11.65 -22.54
CA ARG A 718 -15.32 -10.56 -21.85
C ARG A 718 -14.30 -9.63 -21.21
N VAL A 719 -14.44 -8.32 -21.46
CA VAL A 719 -13.48 -7.30 -21.00
C VAL A 719 -14.14 -6.21 -20.16
N GLN A 720 -13.38 -5.64 -19.23
CA GLN A 720 -13.84 -4.54 -18.37
C GLN A 720 -12.70 -3.55 -18.08
N SER A 721 -13.04 -2.26 -17.93
CA SER A 721 -12.07 -1.25 -17.48
C SER A 721 -11.85 -1.39 -15.99
N LEU A 722 -10.64 -1.08 -15.51
CA LEU A 722 -10.38 -0.99 -14.07
C LEU A 722 -10.95 0.29 -13.47
N THR A 723 -11.33 0.22 -12.18
CA THR A 723 -11.86 1.35 -11.39
C THR A 723 -11.45 1.25 -9.93
N GLY A 724 -11.32 2.39 -9.24
CA GLY A 724 -11.05 2.43 -7.80
C GLY A 724 -9.78 1.64 -7.46
N GLU A 725 -9.84 0.78 -6.45
CA GLU A 725 -8.68 0.05 -5.94
C GLU A 725 -8.35 -1.21 -6.75
N THR A 726 -9.12 -1.53 -7.81
CA THR A 726 -8.91 -2.76 -8.61
C THR A 726 -7.58 -2.79 -9.38
N TYR A 727 -6.91 -1.65 -9.57
CA TYR A 727 -5.56 -1.56 -10.17
C TYR A 727 -4.52 -2.36 -9.37
N SER A 728 -4.62 -2.35 -8.05
CA SER A 728 -3.74 -3.09 -7.11
C SER A 728 -3.75 -4.60 -7.39
N ALA A 729 -4.89 -5.17 -7.81
CA ALA A 729 -4.99 -6.62 -8.12
C ALA A 729 -4.15 -7.06 -9.33
N PHE A 730 -3.70 -6.11 -10.14
CA PHE A 730 -2.83 -6.32 -11.29
C PHE A 730 -1.42 -5.74 -11.09
N GLY A 731 -1.15 -5.10 -9.95
CA GLY A 731 0.15 -4.47 -9.66
C GLY A 731 0.46 -3.31 -10.59
N VAL A 732 -0.55 -2.49 -10.92
CA VAL A 732 -0.42 -1.31 -11.79
C VAL A 732 -1.01 -0.09 -11.11
N SER A 733 -0.63 1.11 -11.59
CA SER A 733 -1.22 2.36 -11.10
C SER A 733 -2.49 2.75 -11.90
N GLN A 734 -3.25 3.69 -11.37
CA GLN A 734 -4.41 4.25 -12.08
C GLN A 734 -4.00 4.98 -13.36
N GLU A 735 -2.82 5.62 -13.36
CA GLU A 735 -2.27 6.36 -14.50
C GLU A 735 -1.86 5.43 -15.65
N ASP A 736 -1.29 4.27 -15.33
CA ASP A 736 -0.95 3.23 -16.31
C ASP A 736 -2.23 2.71 -17.01
N GLY A 737 -3.31 2.54 -16.24
CA GLY A 737 -4.61 2.07 -16.73
C GLY A 737 -4.61 0.60 -17.16
N GLY A 738 -5.66 0.17 -17.86
CA GLY A 738 -5.71 -1.13 -18.53
C GLY A 738 -7.12 -1.72 -18.62
N VAL A 739 -7.25 -2.76 -19.45
CA VAL A 739 -8.51 -3.48 -19.66
C VAL A 739 -8.37 -4.94 -19.27
N ALA A 740 -9.10 -5.35 -18.24
CA ALA A 740 -9.03 -6.68 -17.66
C ALA A 740 -9.86 -7.68 -18.46
N ILE A 741 -9.30 -8.87 -18.68
CA ILE A 741 -10.02 -10.02 -19.24
C ILE A 741 -10.70 -10.76 -18.09
N SER A 742 -12.02 -10.69 -18.05
CA SER A 742 -12.85 -11.29 -16.99
C SER A 742 -13.32 -12.70 -17.32
N GLN A 743 -13.40 -13.06 -18.60
CA GLN A 743 -13.79 -14.40 -19.05
C GLN A 743 -13.19 -14.70 -20.43
N VAL A 744 -12.63 -15.90 -20.63
CA VAL A 744 -12.12 -16.35 -21.93
C VAL A 744 -12.97 -17.51 -22.44
N GLY A 745 -13.60 -17.36 -23.62
CA GLY A 745 -14.34 -18.46 -24.25
C GLY A 745 -13.39 -19.58 -24.70
N ALA A 746 -13.69 -20.83 -24.36
CA ALA A 746 -12.80 -21.99 -24.62
C ALA A 746 -12.42 -22.20 -26.11
N HIS A 747 -13.21 -21.67 -27.04
CA HIS A 747 -12.96 -21.74 -28.49
C HIS A 747 -12.84 -20.36 -29.14
N SER A 748 -12.70 -19.31 -28.33
CA SER A 748 -12.58 -17.93 -28.79
C SER A 748 -11.22 -17.67 -29.45
N GLU A 749 -11.14 -16.61 -30.24
CA GLU A 749 -9.87 -16.19 -30.83
C GLU A 749 -8.87 -15.77 -29.75
N ALA A 750 -9.35 -15.13 -28.67
CA ALA A 750 -8.56 -14.82 -27.48
C ALA A 750 -7.87 -16.07 -26.90
N ALA A 751 -8.58 -17.19 -26.78
CA ALA A 751 -8.00 -18.45 -26.31
C ALA A 751 -6.91 -19.00 -27.26
N LYS A 752 -7.13 -18.93 -28.58
CA LYS A 752 -6.16 -19.41 -29.58
C LYS A 752 -4.85 -18.63 -29.55
N ILE A 753 -4.94 -17.32 -29.30
CA ILE A 753 -3.75 -16.45 -29.22
C ILE A 753 -3.12 -16.45 -27.81
N GLY A 754 -3.66 -17.23 -26.88
CA GLY A 754 -3.08 -17.45 -25.55
C GLY A 754 -3.42 -16.39 -24.51
N LEU A 755 -4.49 -15.61 -24.69
CA LEU A 755 -5.04 -14.75 -23.63
C LEU A 755 -5.76 -15.59 -22.57
N LEU A 756 -5.63 -15.18 -21.31
CA LEU A 756 -6.16 -15.90 -20.14
C LEU A 756 -7.07 -14.99 -19.30
N GLU A 757 -7.94 -15.59 -18.49
CA GLU A 757 -8.70 -14.85 -17.47
C GLU A 757 -7.72 -14.21 -16.46
N GLY A 758 -7.93 -12.94 -16.13
CA GLY A 758 -7.05 -12.18 -15.25
C GLY A 758 -5.82 -11.57 -15.93
N ASP A 759 -5.75 -11.59 -17.26
CA ASP A 759 -4.85 -10.73 -18.03
C ASP A 759 -5.35 -9.27 -18.04
N LEU A 760 -4.43 -8.31 -18.06
CA LEU A 760 -4.73 -6.89 -18.22
C LEU A 760 -4.03 -6.33 -19.46
N ILE A 761 -4.79 -5.94 -20.48
CA ILE A 761 -4.23 -5.36 -21.70
C ILE A 761 -3.93 -3.87 -21.47
N GLN A 762 -2.69 -3.45 -21.67
CA GLN A 762 -2.24 -2.06 -21.53
C GLN A 762 -1.75 -1.44 -22.84
N ASN A 763 -1.48 -2.24 -23.87
CA ASN A 763 -1.05 -1.74 -25.17
C ASN A 763 -1.47 -2.64 -26.33
N ILE A 764 -1.79 -2.04 -27.48
CA ILE A 764 -1.91 -2.72 -28.78
C ILE A 764 -1.09 -1.96 -29.81
N ASN A 765 -0.14 -2.62 -30.48
CA ASN A 765 0.64 -2.06 -31.60
C ASN A 765 1.27 -0.68 -31.29
N GLY A 766 1.76 -0.49 -30.06
CA GLY A 766 2.37 0.75 -29.58
C GLY A 766 1.37 1.77 -29.01
N ARG A 767 0.05 1.55 -29.12
CA ARG A 767 -0.98 2.44 -28.58
C ARG A 767 -1.38 2.03 -27.17
N GLN A 768 -1.35 2.98 -26.23
CA GLN A 768 -1.75 2.75 -24.84
C GLN A 768 -3.25 2.47 -24.73
N VAL A 769 -3.61 1.52 -23.86
CA VAL A 769 -4.98 1.12 -23.56
C VAL A 769 -5.23 1.38 -22.08
N LYS A 770 -6.07 2.37 -21.74
CA LYS A 770 -6.47 2.64 -20.36
C LYS A 770 -7.89 2.17 -20.05
N THR A 771 -8.76 2.18 -21.06
CA THR A 771 -10.18 1.85 -20.98
C THR A 771 -10.61 0.91 -22.11
N VAL A 772 -11.77 0.27 -21.97
CA VAL A 772 -12.34 -0.60 -23.02
C VAL A 772 -12.50 0.14 -24.34
N ALA A 773 -12.89 1.42 -24.32
CA ALA A 773 -13.00 2.23 -25.53
C ALA A 773 -11.64 2.38 -26.24
N ASP A 774 -10.54 2.56 -25.49
CA ASP A 774 -9.19 2.62 -26.06
C ASP A 774 -8.78 1.28 -26.68
N LEU A 775 -9.13 0.16 -26.01
CA LEU A 775 -8.87 -1.19 -26.51
C LEU A 775 -9.54 -1.43 -27.86
N LEU A 776 -10.85 -1.16 -27.94
CA LEU A 776 -11.66 -1.38 -29.15
C LEU A 776 -11.19 -0.46 -30.29
N GLN A 777 -10.87 0.81 -29.99
CA GLN A 777 -10.30 1.73 -30.97
C GLN A 777 -8.93 1.26 -31.48
N ALA A 778 -8.03 0.84 -30.59
CA ALA A 778 -6.70 0.38 -30.99
C ALA A 778 -6.78 -0.90 -31.85
N PHE A 779 -7.72 -1.80 -31.53
CA PHE A 779 -7.99 -2.98 -32.34
C PHE A 779 -8.54 -2.65 -33.73
N SER A 780 -9.50 -1.72 -33.82
CA SER A 780 -10.03 -1.20 -35.08
C SER A 780 -8.92 -0.63 -35.98
N LEU A 781 -8.05 0.21 -35.39
CA LEU A 781 -6.95 0.86 -36.13
C LEU A 781 -5.82 -0.08 -36.53
N ALA A 782 -5.69 -1.24 -35.87
CA ALA A 782 -4.73 -2.26 -36.28
C ALA A 782 -5.11 -2.90 -37.62
N GLY A 783 -6.40 -2.98 -37.96
CA GLY A 783 -6.83 -3.58 -39.21
C GLY A 783 -6.28 -5.00 -39.39
N ASP A 784 -5.83 -5.33 -40.60
CA ASP A 784 -5.24 -6.62 -40.95
C ASP A 784 -3.79 -6.81 -40.48
N THR A 785 -3.20 -5.84 -39.78
CA THR A 785 -1.86 -5.99 -39.22
C THR A 785 -1.86 -6.99 -38.07
N GLU A 786 -0.73 -7.65 -37.84
CA GLU A 786 -0.59 -8.53 -36.67
C GLU A 786 -0.71 -7.71 -35.39
N LEU A 787 -1.35 -8.31 -34.38
CA LEU A 787 -1.49 -7.69 -33.07
C LEU A 787 -0.29 -8.02 -32.20
N SER A 788 0.35 -6.98 -31.69
CA SER A 788 1.28 -7.02 -30.59
C SER A 788 0.58 -6.45 -29.37
N LEU A 789 0.17 -7.35 -28.46
CA LEU A 789 -0.49 -6.98 -27.21
C LEU A 789 0.56 -6.95 -26.09
N GLN A 790 0.65 -5.83 -25.36
CA GLN A 790 1.35 -5.84 -24.07
C GLN A 790 0.32 -6.05 -22.96
N VAL A 791 0.49 -7.15 -22.24
CA VAL A 791 -0.45 -7.65 -21.24
C VAL A 791 0.26 -7.77 -19.91
N ILE A 792 -0.37 -7.32 -18.83
CA ILE A 792 0.07 -7.64 -17.47
C ILE A 792 -0.61 -8.95 -17.05
N ARG A 793 0.19 -10.00 -16.89
CA ARG A 793 -0.22 -11.32 -16.41
C ARG A 793 0.54 -11.63 -15.13
N ASN A 794 -0.17 -11.93 -14.05
CA ASN A 794 0.45 -12.18 -12.74
C ASN A 794 1.42 -11.04 -12.34
N GLN A 795 0.97 -9.79 -12.54
CA GLN A 795 1.75 -8.56 -12.33
C GLN A 795 3.04 -8.45 -13.17
N GLN A 796 3.15 -9.18 -14.28
CA GLN A 796 4.31 -9.13 -15.17
C GLN A 796 3.92 -8.77 -16.60
N PRO A 797 4.68 -7.90 -17.28
CA PRO A 797 4.47 -7.63 -18.68
C PRO A 797 4.80 -8.87 -19.52
N VAL A 798 3.87 -9.25 -20.38
CA VAL A 798 3.98 -10.31 -21.38
C VAL A 798 3.58 -9.70 -22.70
N THR A 799 4.42 -9.90 -23.73
CA THR A 799 4.05 -9.54 -25.10
C THR A 799 3.45 -10.75 -25.78
N ILE A 800 2.21 -10.63 -26.25
CA ILE A 800 1.54 -11.64 -27.05
C ILE A 800 1.51 -11.14 -28.48
N GLN A 801 2.18 -11.88 -29.37
CA GLN A 801 2.10 -11.67 -30.81
C GLN A 801 1.01 -12.57 -31.37
N ALA A 802 0.11 -11.99 -32.14
CA ALA A 802 -1.03 -12.68 -32.66
C ALA A 802 -1.38 -12.19 -34.06
N SER A 803 -1.24 -13.07 -35.05
CA SER A 803 -1.97 -12.94 -36.31
C SER A 803 -3.43 -13.34 -36.03
N SER A 804 -4.15 -12.47 -35.29
CA SER A 804 -5.54 -12.72 -34.89
C SER A 804 -6.32 -13.22 -36.10
N GLY A 805 -6.99 -14.37 -35.96
CA GLY A 805 -7.83 -14.96 -36.99
C GLY A 805 -9.00 -14.06 -37.39
N SER A 806 -9.28 -13.01 -36.63
CA SER A 806 -10.22 -11.95 -36.97
C SER A 806 -9.65 -10.53 -36.80
N PHE A 807 -10.14 -9.58 -37.56
CA PHE A 807 -9.77 -8.16 -37.46
C PHE A 807 -10.95 -7.27 -37.79
N VAL A 808 -10.87 -5.99 -37.44
CA VAL A 808 -11.88 -4.99 -37.78
C VAL A 808 -11.33 -4.08 -38.86
N LEU A 809 -12.05 -3.95 -39.97
CA LEU A 809 -11.82 -2.91 -40.97
C LEU A 809 -12.83 -1.81 -40.79
N THR A 810 -12.38 -0.57 -40.86
CA THR A 810 -13.25 0.60 -40.93
C THR A 810 -13.01 1.37 -42.22
N ALA A 811 -14.08 1.90 -42.79
CA ALA A 811 -14.04 2.78 -43.94
C ALA A 811 -15.00 3.95 -43.73
N GLN A 812 -14.64 5.10 -44.28
CA GLN A 812 -15.47 6.30 -44.24
C GLN A 812 -15.58 6.90 -45.63
N ALA A 813 -16.73 7.48 -45.93
CA ALA A 813 -17.04 7.99 -47.25
C ALA A 813 -17.86 9.28 -47.19
N SER A 814 -17.81 10.08 -48.26
CA SER A 814 -18.66 11.27 -48.41
C SER A 814 -19.99 10.94 -49.10
N ARG A 815 -20.03 9.88 -49.92
CA ARG A 815 -21.21 9.33 -50.57
C ARG A 815 -21.20 7.80 -50.46
N ALA A 816 -22.37 7.16 -50.47
CA ALA A 816 -22.49 5.69 -50.39
C ALA A 816 -21.62 4.95 -51.44
N ASP A 817 -21.59 5.45 -52.68
CA ASP A 817 -20.83 4.83 -53.78
C ASP A 817 -19.29 4.95 -53.64
N ASP A 818 -18.77 5.73 -52.68
CA ASP A 818 -17.32 5.93 -52.51
C ASP A 818 -16.65 4.78 -51.72
N PHE A 819 -17.42 3.81 -51.19
CA PHE A 819 -16.86 2.65 -50.49
C PHE A 819 -16.23 1.64 -51.46
N THR A 820 -14.91 1.67 -51.58
CA THR A 820 -14.16 0.77 -52.48
C THR A 820 -13.74 -0.55 -51.84
N LYS A 821 -13.45 -0.57 -50.53
CA LYS A 821 -13.03 -1.77 -49.79
C LYS A 821 -14.18 -2.52 -49.09
N LEU A 822 -15.24 -1.80 -48.72
CA LEU A 822 -16.43 -2.31 -48.04
C LEU A 822 -17.67 -1.84 -48.82
N ALA A 823 -17.78 -2.25 -50.08
CA ALA A 823 -18.90 -1.85 -50.93
C ALA A 823 -20.23 -2.37 -50.36
N VAL A 824 -21.28 -1.56 -50.47
CA VAL A 824 -22.63 -1.93 -50.03
C VAL A 824 -23.14 -3.06 -50.95
N PRO A 825 -23.58 -4.21 -50.39
CA PRO A 825 -24.07 -5.32 -51.19
C PRO A 825 -25.48 -5.07 -51.75
N ASP A 826 -25.88 -5.85 -52.75
CA ASP A 826 -27.28 -5.88 -53.20
C ASP A 826 -28.19 -6.42 -52.09
N ALA A 827 -29.48 -6.04 -52.14
CA ALA A 827 -30.49 -6.45 -51.17
C ALA A 827 -30.50 -7.98 -50.91
N VAL A 828 -30.43 -8.36 -49.63
CA VAL A 828 -30.45 -9.77 -49.20
C VAL A 828 -31.79 -10.07 -48.53
N SER A 829 -32.45 -11.17 -48.92
CA SER A 829 -33.71 -11.64 -48.30
C SER A 829 -33.50 -12.29 -46.93
N ALA A 830 -32.73 -11.66 -46.04
CA ALA A 830 -32.46 -12.15 -44.70
C ALA A 830 -33.66 -11.90 -43.77
N LYS A 831 -34.03 -12.90 -42.95
CA LYS A 831 -35.12 -12.73 -41.97
C LYS A 831 -34.55 -12.13 -40.69
N VAL A 832 -34.78 -10.83 -40.49
CA VAL A 832 -34.37 -10.11 -39.29
C VAL A 832 -35.54 -9.98 -38.31
N ALA A 833 -35.28 -10.24 -37.03
CA ALA A 833 -36.22 -10.00 -35.93
C ALA A 833 -35.54 -9.13 -34.87
N ALA A 834 -36.33 -8.46 -34.03
CA ALA A 834 -35.86 -7.71 -32.88
C ALA A 834 -36.54 -8.19 -31.59
N ASN A 835 -35.84 -8.11 -30.46
CA ASN A 835 -36.40 -8.46 -29.15
C ASN A 835 -37.51 -7.49 -28.71
N GLN A 836 -37.47 -6.27 -29.24
CA GLN A 836 -38.44 -5.21 -29.02
C GLN A 836 -38.72 -4.53 -30.37
N LEU A 837 -39.92 -3.99 -30.56
CA LEU A 837 -40.23 -3.29 -31.80
C LEU A 837 -39.43 -1.98 -31.87
N PRO A 838 -38.67 -1.73 -32.95
CA PRO A 838 -38.02 -0.44 -33.17
C PRO A 838 -39.08 0.66 -33.37
N SER A 839 -38.69 1.90 -33.09
CA SER A 839 -39.63 3.01 -32.92
C SER A 839 -40.14 3.65 -34.22
N ASP A 840 -39.48 3.39 -35.35
CA ASP A 840 -39.55 4.30 -36.49
C ASP A 840 -39.37 3.67 -37.90
N ALA A 841 -38.93 2.41 -38.04
CA ALA A 841 -38.70 1.81 -39.36
C ALA A 841 -38.87 0.27 -39.39
N PRO A 842 -39.25 -0.35 -40.54
CA PRO A 842 -39.34 -1.80 -40.67
C PRO A 842 -37.96 -2.47 -40.61
N LEU A 843 -37.89 -3.66 -40.02
CA LEU A 843 -36.65 -4.45 -39.90
C LEU A 843 -36.03 -4.85 -41.25
N SER A 844 -36.80 -4.83 -42.34
CA SER A 844 -36.32 -5.15 -43.68
C SER A 844 -35.24 -4.20 -44.21
N ILE A 845 -35.15 -2.98 -43.66
CA ILE A 845 -34.12 -1.99 -44.03
C ILE A 845 -32.73 -2.40 -43.56
N LEU A 846 -32.62 -3.29 -42.56
CA LEU A 846 -31.32 -3.78 -42.07
C LEU A 846 -30.59 -4.65 -43.12
N SER A 847 -31.19 -4.95 -44.26
CA SER A 847 -30.63 -5.81 -45.31
C SER A 847 -31.11 -5.50 -46.74
N ASP A 848 -31.53 -4.25 -47.03
CA ASP A 848 -32.16 -3.87 -48.31
C ASP A 848 -31.21 -3.33 -49.39
N GLY A 849 -29.92 -3.21 -49.10
CA GLY A 849 -28.87 -2.71 -49.99
C GLY A 849 -28.86 -1.19 -50.17
N GLN A 850 -29.61 -0.42 -49.37
CA GLN A 850 -29.83 1.01 -49.62
C GLN A 850 -29.42 1.91 -48.45
N LEU A 851 -28.27 2.60 -48.59
CA LEU A 851 -27.86 3.67 -47.66
C LEU A 851 -28.51 5.01 -48.03
N SER A 852 -29.41 5.50 -47.18
CA SER A 852 -30.06 6.80 -47.34
C SER A 852 -29.87 7.71 -46.11
N ASP A 853 -29.96 9.02 -46.33
CA ASP A 853 -29.88 10.00 -45.24
C ASP A 853 -31.09 9.85 -44.31
N GLY A 854 -30.84 9.28 -43.14
CA GLY A 854 -31.62 9.57 -41.95
C GLY A 854 -32.73 8.63 -41.52
N TYR A 855 -32.79 7.35 -41.94
CA TYR A 855 -33.72 6.33 -41.40
C TYR A 855 -33.20 4.88 -41.49
N GLY A 856 -33.60 4.06 -40.51
CA GLY A 856 -33.18 2.67 -40.20
C GLY A 856 -33.73 2.33 -38.80
N PRO A 857 -34.01 1.08 -38.45
CA PRO A 857 -34.72 0.77 -37.20
C PRO A 857 -33.84 1.13 -35.98
N VAL A 858 -34.33 2.06 -35.15
CA VAL A 858 -33.67 2.43 -33.89
C VAL A 858 -34.61 2.15 -32.72
N PHE A 859 -34.07 1.58 -31.65
CA PHE A 859 -34.81 1.44 -30.40
C PHE A 859 -35.05 2.81 -29.76
N ALA A 860 -36.14 2.96 -29.00
CA ALA A 860 -36.42 4.19 -28.29
C ALA A 860 -35.24 4.62 -27.40
N ASN A 861 -35.05 5.94 -27.22
CA ASN A 861 -34.00 6.47 -26.36
C ASN A 861 -34.09 5.85 -24.96
N GLY A 862 -32.94 5.41 -24.42
CA GLY A 862 -32.86 4.77 -23.11
C GLY A 862 -33.11 3.25 -23.10
N VAL A 863 -33.35 2.62 -24.26
CA VAL A 863 -33.39 1.14 -24.36
C VAL A 863 -31.98 0.57 -24.36
N VAL A 864 -31.51 0.07 -23.23
CA VAL A 864 -30.10 -0.32 -23.01
C VAL A 864 -29.81 -1.82 -23.28
N SER A 865 -30.71 -2.49 -24.01
CA SER A 865 -30.59 -3.92 -24.36
C SER A 865 -31.38 -4.22 -25.65
N GLY A 866 -31.28 -3.32 -26.63
CA GLY A 866 -31.88 -3.52 -27.93
C GLY A 866 -31.13 -4.62 -28.68
N LEU A 867 -31.81 -5.68 -29.10
CA LEU A 867 -31.19 -6.79 -29.83
C LEU A 867 -31.92 -7.07 -31.13
N TYR A 868 -31.12 -7.30 -32.15
CA TYR A 868 -31.56 -7.86 -33.41
C TYR A 868 -30.98 -9.26 -33.60
N ARG A 869 -31.66 -10.08 -34.40
CA ARG A 869 -31.14 -11.37 -34.88
C ARG A 869 -31.47 -11.61 -36.35
N MET A 870 -30.54 -12.22 -37.07
CA MET A 870 -30.66 -12.59 -38.48
C MET A 870 -30.60 -14.12 -38.64
N ASP A 871 -31.58 -14.71 -39.33
CA ASP A 871 -31.54 -16.12 -39.76
C ASP A 871 -30.84 -16.25 -41.11
N LEU A 872 -29.73 -16.99 -41.15
CA LEU A 872 -29.00 -17.31 -42.39
C LEU A 872 -29.59 -18.52 -43.12
N GLY A 873 -30.61 -19.19 -42.55
CA GLY A 873 -31.29 -20.36 -43.10
C GLY A 873 -30.63 -21.68 -42.75
N GLU A 874 -29.29 -21.73 -42.76
CA GLU A 874 -28.50 -22.90 -42.37
C GLU A 874 -27.21 -22.49 -41.63
N SER A 875 -26.59 -23.44 -40.93
CA SER A 875 -25.32 -23.21 -40.24
C SER A 875 -24.15 -23.32 -41.22
N LYS A 876 -23.41 -22.22 -41.41
CA LYS A 876 -22.29 -22.15 -42.37
C LYS A 876 -21.11 -21.36 -41.81
N PRO A 877 -19.87 -21.58 -42.31
CA PRO A 877 -18.72 -20.77 -41.94
C PRO A 877 -18.94 -19.31 -42.35
N ILE A 878 -18.63 -18.37 -41.46
CA ILE A 878 -18.79 -16.93 -41.69
C ILE A 878 -17.42 -16.27 -41.81
N THR A 879 -17.13 -15.61 -42.93
CA THR A 879 -15.84 -14.95 -43.17
C THR A 879 -15.88 -13.48 -42.80
N ALA A 880 -17.03 -12.81 -42.89
CA ALA A 880 -17.17 -11.43 -42.48
C ALA A 880 -18.59 -11.08 -42.02
N ILE A 881 -18.69 -10.13 -41.09
CA ILE A 881 -19.93 -9.42 -40.77
C ILE A 881 -19.63 -7.94 -40.98
N THR A 882 -20.35 -7.32 -41.90
CA THR A 882 -20.13 -5.92 -42.30
C THR A 882 -21.38 -5.10 -42.04
N THR A 883 -21.19 -3.88 -41.57
CA THR A 883 -22.27 -2.92 -41.35
C THR A 883 -21.92 -1.54 -41.87
N TRP A 884 -22.94 -0.80 -42.28
CA TRP A 884 -22.82 0.56 -42.79
C TRP A 884 -23.80 1.48 -42.10
N SER A 885 -23.42 2.73 -41.90
CA SER A 885 -24.23 3.76 -41.28
C SER A 885 -24.10 5.13 -41.91
N THR A 886 -25.13 5.96 -41.73
CA THR A 886 -25.18 7.35 -42.20
C THR A 886 -25.15 8.33 -41.04
N ASN A 887 -24.39 9.40 -41.19
CA ASN A 887 -24.21 10.41 -40.15
C ASN A 887 -25.23 11.53 -40.27
N LYS A 888 -26.19 11.53 -39.35
CA LYS A 888 -27.16 12.61 -39.19
C LYS A 888 -26.70 13.60 -38.14
N ASN A 889 -26.67 14.89 -38.50
CA ASN A 889 -26.31 16.01 -37.61
C ASN A 889 -24.92 15.90 -36.97
N GLY A 890 -23.95 15.28 -37.65
CA GLY A 890 -22.56 15.26 -37.23
C GLY A 890 -22.18 14.19 -36.20
N ASN A 891 -23.15 13.63 -35.46
CA ASN A 891 -22.87 12.75 -34.30
C ASN A 891 -23.63 11.41 -34.33
N ARG A 892 -24.51 11.16 -35.31
CA ARG A 892 -25.36 9.95 -35.35
C ARG A 892 -24.91 8.91 -36.38
N GLY A 893 -23.66 8.99 -36.84
CA GLY A 893 -23.07 7.99 -37.75
C GLY A 893 -22.24 6.91 -37.06
N ALA A 894 -21.86 7.13 -35.80
CA ALA A 894 -21.06 6.19 -35.04
C ALA A 894 -21.81 4.87 -34.76
N GLN A 895 -21.06 3.79 -34.64
CA GLN A 895 -21.56 2.46 -34.40
C GLN A 895 -21.03 1.96 -33.06
N ASN A 896 -21.91 1.46 -32.20
CA ASN A 896 -21.56 0.84 -30.93
C ASN A 896 -22.46 -0.38 -30.69
N PHE A 897 -21.94 -1.57 -30.91
CA PHE A 897 -22.70 -2.82 -30.81
C PHE A 897 -21.80 -4.02 -30.52
N THR A 898 -22.39 -5.07 -29.96
CA THR A 898 -21.72 -6.35 -29.70
C THR A 898 -22.31 -7.44 -30.59
N LEU A 899 -21.46 -8.14 -31.33
CA LEU A 899 -21.82 -9.24 -32.22
C LEU A 899 -21.79 -10.60 -31.51
N TYR A 900 -22.76 -11.44 -31.84
CA TYR A 900 -22.81 -12.82 -31.42
C TYR A 900 -23.23 -13.77 -32.55
N GLY A 901 -22.80 -15.02 -32.46
CA GLY A 901 -23.20 -16.10 -33.37
C GLY A 901 -23.84 -17.27 -32.62
N SER A 902 -24.73 -18.01 -33.29
CA SER A 902 -25.25 -19.30 -32.80
C SER A 902 -25.38 -20.32 -33.91
N ASN A 903 -24.96 -21.55 -33.63
CA ASN A 903 -25.04 -22.69 -34.55
C ASN A 903 -26.31 -23.54 -34.33
N LYS A 904 -27.22 -23.13 -33.43
CA LYS A 904 -28.42 -23.91 -33.14
C LYS A 904 -29.35 -23.98 -34.35
N SER A 905 -29.97 -25.15 -34.54
CA SER A 905 -30.95 -25.37 -35.62
C SER A 905 -32.23 -24.57 -35.40
N GLU A 906 -32.64 -24.33 -34.16
CA GLU A 906 -33.78 -23.49 -33.80
C GLU A 906 -33.32 -22.10 -33.35
N ALA A 907 -34.23 -21.12 -33.48
CA ALA A 907 -33.95 -19.74 -33.08
C ALA A 907 -33.61 -19.68 -31.58
N PRO A 908 -32.40 -19.23 -31.21
CA PRO A 908 -32.06 -19.02 -29.80
C PRO A 908 -33.01 -18.00 -29.18
N GLY A 909 -33.19 -18.10 -27.85
CA GLY A 909 -33.87 -17.05 -27.09
C GLY A 909 -33.10 -15.72 -27.17
N TRP A 910 -33.70 -14.65 -26.67
CA TRP A 910 -33.09 -13.30 -26.69
C TRP A 910 -32.04 -13.08 -25.59
N ASP A 911 -31.79 -14.08 -24.74
CA ASP A 911 -30.79 -13.97 -23.69
C ASP A 911 -29.39 -14.28 -24.24
N VAL A 912 -28.67 -13.23 -24.64
CA VAL A 912 -27.28 -13.32 -25.12
C VAL A 912 -26.26 -13.59 -24.00
N ARG A 913 -26.72 -13.73 -22.75
CA ARG A 913 -25.89 -14.17 -21.62
C ARG A 913 -25.85 -15.69 -21.50
N ASP A 914 -26.76 -16.41 -22.16
CA ASP A 914 -26.74 -17.88 -22.25
C ASP A 914 -25.63 -18.35 -23.21
N ARG A 915 -24.46 -18.68 -22.63
CA ARG A 915 -23.26 -19.08 -23.36
C ARG A 915 -23.37 -20.46 -24.02
N ASP A 916 -24.34 -21.29 -23.63
CA ASP A 916 -24.59 -22.58 -24.27
C ASP A 916 -25.37 -22.44 -25.59
N ARG A 917 -25.99 -21.27 -25.78
CA ARG A 917 -26.78 -20.94 -26.96
C ARG A 917 -26.10 -19.93 -27.87
N VAL A 918 -25.31 -19.02 -27.32
CA VAL A 918 -24.79 -17.86 -28.06
C VAL A 918 -23.31 -17.63 -27.77
N THR A 919 -22.52 -17.49 -28.84
CA THR A 919 -21.08 -17.22 -28.80
C THR A 919 -20.81 -15.74 -29.09
N PRO A 920 -20.21 -14.97 -28.16
CA PRO A 920 -19.78 -13.61 -28.45
C PRO A 920 -18.61 -13.59 -29.44
N LEU A 921 -18.63 -12.66 -30.38
CA LEU A 921 -17.59 -12.51 -31.41
C LEU A 921 -16.67 -11.33 -31.09
N ALA A 922 -17.22 -10.12 -31.10
CA ALA A 922 -16.51 -8.89 -30.76
C ALA A 922 -17.49 -7.75 -30.47
N THR A 923 -17.02 -6.74 -29.74
CA THR A 923 -17.67 -5.42 -29.65
C THR A 923 -17.01 -4.47 -30.62
N ILE A 924 -17.82 -3.71 -31.35
CA ILE A 924 -17.39 -2.67 -32.28
C ILE A 924 -17.82 -1.34 -31.69
N ASP A 925 -16.87 -0.42 -31.49
CA ASP A 925 -17.12 0.93 -31.01
C ASP A 925 -16.32 1.94 -31.83
N THR A 926 -17.04 2.77 -32.58
CA THR A 926 -16.46 3.82 -33.41
C THR A 926 -16.79 5.23 -32.92
N THR A 927 -17.30 5.37 -31.69
CA THR A 927 -17.71 6.67 -31.11
C THR A 927 -16.55 7.66 -30.98
N ARG A 928 -15.30 7.16 -30.96
CA ARG A 928 -14.07 7.97 -30.93
C ARG A 928 -13.43 8.21 -32.29
N GLU A 929 -14.02 7.70 -33.37
CA GLU A 929 -13.55 7.97 -34.73
C GLU A 929 -14.12 9.31 -35.24
N ALA A 930 -13.37 10.00 -36.09
CA ALA A 930 -13.83 11.26 -36.68
C ALA A 930 -15.06 11.01 -37.55
N SER A 931 -16.15 11.76 -37.37
CA SER A 931 -17.38 11.50 -38.11
C SER A 931 -17.31 11.99 -39.58
N ARG A 932 -17.78 11.16 -40.51
CA ARG A 932 -17.99 11.49 -41.94
C ARG A 932 -19.44 11.23 -42.32
N ALA A 933 -19.85 11.53 -43.56
CA ALA A 933 -21.23 11.35 -44.00
C ALA A 933 -21.67 9.88 -43.95
N PHE A 934 -20.78 8.96 -44.33
CA PHE A 934 -21.02 7.52 -44.29
C PHE A 934 -19.87 6.81 -43.57
N GLN A 935 -20.21 5.75 -42.86
CA GLN A 935 -19.27 4.92 -42.12
C GLN A 935 -19.57 3.44 -42.34
N ALA A 936 -18.53 2.62 -42.47
CA ALA A 936 -18.64 1.18 -42.57
C ALA A 936 -17.66 0.52 -41.60
N THR A 937 -18.09 -0.57 -40.97
CA THR A 937 -17.21 -1.43 -40.18
C THR A 937 -17.41 -2.88 -40.58
N SER A 938 -16.34 -3.66 -40.55
CA SER A 938 -16.41 -5.09 -40.86
C SER A 938 -15.55 -5.87 -39.89
N LEU A 939 -16.16 -6.76 -39.11
CA LEU A 939 -15.44 -7.84 -38.45
C LEU A 939 -15.15 -8.90 -39.51
N ARG A 940 -13.89 -9.17 -39.82
CA ARG A 940 -13.46 -10.09 -40.88
C ARG A 940 -12.54 -11.16 -40.32
N ALA A 941 -12.62 -12.36 -40.86
CA ALA A 941 -11.62 -13.38 -40.68
C ALA A 941 -10.43 -13.14 -41.62
N ARG A 942 -9.22 -13.57 -41.21
CA ARG A 942 -8.06 -13.62 -42.12
C ARG A 942 -8.28 -14.64 -43.24
N GLU A 943 -7.55 -14.47 -44.34
CA GLU A 943 -7.59 -15.40 -45.47
C GLU A 943 -7.36 -16.86 -45.00
N GLY A 944 -8.26 -17.77 -45.39
CA GLY A 944 -8.23 -19.17 -44.96
C GLY A 944 -8.87 -19.47 -43.60
N HIS A 945 -9.37 -18.45 -42.88
CA HIS A 945 -10.06 -18.59 -41.59
C HIS A 945 -11.54 -18.17 -41.68
N HIS A 946 -12.30 -18.45 -40.62
CA HIS A 946 -13.68 -17.98 -40.44
C HIS A 946 -13.93 -17.55 -38.98
N LEU A 947 -14.85 -16.62 -38.76
CA LEU A 947 -15.27 -16.11 -37.44
C LEU A 947 -15.97 -17.18 -36.60
N GLY A 948 -16.47 -18.22 -37.26
CA GLY A 948 -17.15 -19.37 -36.68
C GLY A 948 -18.16 -19.94 -37.67
N THR A 949 -18.81 -21.03 -37.28
CA THR A 949 -19.88 -21.64 -38.07
C THR A 949 -21.21 -21.34 -37.41
N PHE A 950 -22.04 -20.52 -38.04
CA PHE A 950 -23.26 -20.00 -37.44
C PHE A 950 -24.44 -20.07 -38.40
N ARG A 951 -25.64 -20.27 -37.85
CA ARG A 951 -26.92 -20.05 -38.53
C ARG A 951 -27.53 -18.71 -38.15
N TRP A 952 -27.36 -18.28 -36.90
CA TRP A 952 -27.95 -17.07 -36.37
C TRP A 952 -26.86 -16.07 -36.00
N ILE A 953 -27.04 -14.82 -36.43
CA ILE A 953 -26.20 -13.69 -36.01
C ILE A 953 -27.06 -12.75 -35.17
N PHE A 954 -26.53 -12.31 -34.03
CA PHE A 954 -27.17 -11.33 -33.15
C PHE A 954 -26.29 -10.10 -33.04
N TRP A 955 -26.91 -8.94 -32.87
CA TRP A 955 -26.21 -7.75 -32.43
C TRP A 955 -27.01 -7.02 -31.36
N GLU A 956 -26.35 -6.80 -30.22
CA GLU A 956 -26.84 -5.98 -29.12
C GLU A 956 -26.28 -4.57 -29.30
N VAL A 957 -27.14 -3.56 -29.25
CA VAL A 957 -26.76 -2.18 -29.54
C VAL A 957 -26.59 -1.35 -28.28
N SER A 958 -25.61 -0.46 -28.30
CA SER A 958 -25.21 0.40 -27.18
C SER A 958 -25.33 1.88 -27.54
N PRO A 959 -25.70 2.76 -26.60
CA PRO A 959 -25.76 4.19 -26.86
C PRO A 959 -24.50 4.78 -27.53
N VAL A 960 -24.72 5.58 -28.59
CA VAL A 960 -23.68 6.31 -29.32
C VAL A 960 -23.68 7.81 -29.01
N THR A 961 -24.65 8.29 -28.23
CA THR A 961 -24.70 9.67 -27.72
C THR A 961 -25.11 9.72 -26.26
N ASP A 962 -24.77 10.81 -25.57
CA ASP A 962 -25.14 11.07 -24.16
C ASP A 962 -26.66 11.10 -23.91
N ARG A 963 -27.46 11.22 -24.98
CA ARG A 963 -28.93 11.19 -24.91
C ARG A 963 -29.52 9.78 -24.94
N GLY A 964 -28.69 8.74 -24.94
CA GLY A 964 -29.14 7.34 -24.91
C GLY A 964 -29.66 6.83 -26.26
N GLU A 965 -29.13 7.36 -27.38
CA GLU A 965 -29.48 6.92 -28.73
C GLU A 965 -28.66 5.67 -29.10
N ASN A 966 -29.32 4.53 -29.33
CA ASN A 966 -28.67 3.22 -29.33
C ASN A 966 -27.88 2.84 -30.58
N THR A 967 -28.08 3.50 -31.72
CA THR A 967 -27.25 3.33 -32.92
C THR A 967 -27.48 4.47 -33.90
N ALA A 968 -26.56 4.59 -34.86
CA ALA A 968 -26.84 5.12 -36.19
C ALA A 968 -27.74 4.17 -37.01
N PHE A 969 -28.33 4.68 -38.09
CA PHE A 969 -29.04 3.90 -39.11
C PHE A 969 -28.09 2.84 -39.68
N GLN A 970 -28.38 1.55 -39.51
CA GLN A 970 -27.43 0.48 -39.84
C GLN A 970 -28.00 -0.51 -40.86
N GLU A 971 -27.20 -0.84 -41.86
CA GLU A 971 -27.40 -2.02 -42.69
C GLU A 971 -26.40 -3.11 -42.27
N PHE A 972 -26.77 -4.39 -42.40
CA PHE A 972 -25.95 -5.54 -42.03
C PHE A 972 -25.86 -6.55 -43.16
N TYR A 973 -24.64 -7.05 -43.37
CA TYR A 973 -24.33 -8.11 -44.30
C TYR A 973 -23.45 -9.17 -43.64
N VAL A 974 -23.70 -10.43 -43.99
CA VAL A 974 -22.98 -11.60 -43.49
C VAL A 974 -22.44 -12.38 -44.69
N GLU A 975 -21.11 -12.47 -44.78
CA GLU A 975 -20.36 -13.17 -45.83
C GLU A 975 -20.13 -14.64 -45.45
#